data_AF-A0A2H3SNU0-F1
#
_entry.id   AF-A0A2H3SNU0-F1
#
_cell.length_a   1.000
_cell.length_b   1.000
_cell.length_c   1.000
_cell.angle_alpha   90.00
_cell.angle_beta   90.00
_cell.angle_gamma   90.00
#
_symmetry.space_group_name_H-M   'P 1'
#
loop_
_entity.id
_entity.type
_entity.pdbx_description
1 polymer ?
#
loop_
_entity_poly.entity_id
_entity_poly.type
_entity_poly.pdbx_seq_one_letter_code
_entity_poly.pdbx_strand_id
1 'polypeptide(L)'
;MAPPASEPTRWAILIGVGVTISRKSKDSKALVSDRSLQGAVNYIRSMEKHLESRPFPVNTTRLTATKSKESPLKSAEGADLLPTLDNVVSAFKKVLKTSKPNDHVYIHYSGHGSCRAMDGAVALELVNPLTLETEYLYGTVLRSAINKMIEKGLTVTLVLDCCFSGSVLRGDRPDIGDIRYTDHNTDYDDSINNPFDDANPDELRDGAVTLSRLLDPQGYTIITACGPHEVASELKFEGGATNGALSYFLINSLVLLSRRGTKVSNEMLHQHLRAQFHARLPDQTPMLYGHRGFAFFGDFSDDTRHVDVSTISMHRSMEDGCLILHAGQAHGVHKNDEYALTPFDGNINPNHRDSIRCRVYEVDCLTSKIETLDPMNKVGIAKGSTWEATLLTSFSRRKIQICLDLEKSVCGALIEAASATSYLELCHKSSTDRIKTPLSYVVKKTPKYYEIRDLTAKHTYAVAKVPYDPKGNSRALFDALDHISRFKFFEGIGNRLSSSVLEKSFSIQASERPSADGCFRIKHGQTLSITMTNLSNRTLYLGVYLFTEFWEIRNLMSESGEDAYLTIKPKGHKEPGTQELPFTMTVPNMASDQGSSGAEDIVKLFITSRPFVFPGMVLPKLQHGRSREATDPLDCLLQGLNGDLPGDRGEEKFEWTTRNYLIRTYL
;
A
#
# COMPACT_ATOMS: atom_id res chain seq x y z
N MET A 1 27.45 29.17 -8.07
CA MET A 1 26.09 29.08 -7.51
C MET A 1 25.18 28.69 -8.66
N ALA A 2 24.54 27.52 -8.60
CA ALA A 2 23.41 27.24 -9.48
C ALA A 2 22.31 28.29 -9.22
N PRO A 3 21.58 28.76 -10.23
CA PRO A 3 20.45 29.64 -10.01
C PRO A 3 19.45 28.97 -9.06
N PRO A 4 18.73 29.72 -8.21
CA PRO A 4 17.67 29.15 -7.38
C PRO A 4 16.67 28.43 -8.31
N ALA A 5 16.40 27.16 -8.05
CA ALA A 5 15.42 26.40 -8.81
C ALA A 5 14.09 27.16 -8.75
N SER A 6 13.51 27.46 -9.92
CA SER A 6 12.19 28.09 -9.99
C SER A 6 11.18 27.20 -9.28
N GLU A 7 10.27 27.79 -8.49
CA GLU A 7 9.20 27.02 -7.85
C GLU A 7 8.45 26.16 -8.89
N PRO A 8 8.17 24.89 -8.59
CA PRO A 8 7.52 23.98 -9.53
C PRO A 8 6.09 24.46 -9.83
N THR A 9 5.74 24.46 -11.13
CA THR A 9 4.37 24.77 -11.55
C THR A 9 3.49 23.55 -11.26
N ARG A 10 2.25 23.80 -10.84
CA ARG A 10 1.26 22.75 -10.57
C ARG A 10 0.16 22.78 -11.61
N TRP A 11 -0.13 21.63 -12.18
CA TRP A 11 -1.13 21.42 -13.22
C TRP A 11 -2.19 20.46 -12.70
N ALA A 12 -3.46 20.71 -13.02
CA ALA A 12 -4.56 19.82 -12.69
C ALA A 12 -5.44 19.57 -13.93
N ILE A 13 -5.77 18.31 -14.20
CA ILE A 13 -6.73 17.90 -15.23
C ILE A 13 -7.84 17.13 -14.52
N LEU A 14 -9.02 17.73 -14.47
CA LEU A 14 -10.16 17.20 -13.73
C LEU A 14 -11.25 16.77 -14.72
N ILE A 15 -11.57 15.48 -14.75
CA ILE A 15 -12.44 14.84 -15.74
C ILE A 15 -13.62 14.20 -15.02
N GLY A 16 -14.84 14.69 -15.30
CA GLY A 16 -16.08 14.22 -14.67
C GLY A 16 -17.14 13.83 -15.68
N VAL A 17 -17.45 12.55 -15.79
CA VAL A 17 -18.44 12.03 -16.75
C VAL A 17 -19.70 11.62 -16.00
N GLY A 18 -20.70 12.51 -16.02
CA GLY A 18 -22.01 12.27 -15.40
C GLY A 18 -23.09 11.81 -16.38
N VAL A 19 -22.80 11.80 -17.69
CA VAL A 19 -23.74 11.37 -18.74
C VAL A 19 -23.19 10.10 -19.39
N THR A 20 -23.99 9.04 -19.37
CA THR A 20 -23.67 7.79 -20.06
C THR A 20 -24.91 7.30 -20.80
N ILE A 21 -24.83 7.37 -22.14
CA ILE A 21 -25.91 7.01 -23.05
C ILE A 21 -25.41 5.91 -23.97
N SER A 22 -26.07 4.76 -23.95
CA SER A 22 -25.77 3.64 -24.86
C SER A 22 -26.92 3.41 -25.83
N ARG A 23 -26.60 3.28 -27.13
CA ARG A 23 -27.56 2.92 -28.20
C ARG A 23 -27.41 1.45 -28.61
N LYS A 24 -28.48 0.88 -29.19
CA LYS A 24 -28.64 -0.57 -29.45
C LYS A 24 -27.82 -1.03 -30.64
N SER A 25 -27.52 -0.11 -31.54
CA SER A 25 -26.57 -0.19 -32.64
C SER A 25 -26.27 1.24 -33.11
N LYS A 26 -25.19 1.44 -33.88
CA LYS A 26 -24.82 2.74 -34.50
C LYS A 26 -25.97 3.36 -35.32
N ASP A 27 -26.91 2.57 -35.83
CA ASP A 27 -28.01 3.01 -36.71
C ASP A 27 -29.37 3.18 -36.01
N SER A 28 -29.49 2.81 -34.73
CA SER A 28 -30.77 2.85 -34.01
C SER A 28 -30.94 4.12 -33.18
N LYS A 29 -32.07 4.83 -33.34
CA LYS A 29 -32.45 5.96 -32.47
C LYS A 29 -32.99 5.55 -31.10
N ALA A 30 -33.15 4.24 -30.84
CA ALA A 30 -33.67 3.75 -29.56
C ALA A 30 -32.57 3.68 -28.49
N LEU A 31 -32.76 4.45 -27.40
CA LEU A 31 -31.95 4.35 -26.18
C LEU A 31 -32.04 2.93 -25.59
N VAL A 32 -30.90 2.35 -25.18
CA VAL A 32 -30.84 1.01 -24.57
C VAL A 32 -30.88 1.08 -23.06
N SER A 33 -30.09 1.99 -22.48
CA SER A 33 -30.03 2.21 -21.05
C SER A 33 -29.41 3.57 -20.78
N ASP A 34 -30.01 4.31 -19.86
CA ASP A 34 -29.43 5.52 -19.25
C ASP A 34 -28.74 5.09 -17.96
N ARG A 35 -27.41 5.24 -17.92
CA ARG A 35 -26.57 4.89 -16.75
C ARG A 35 -25.87 6.12 -16.18
N SER A 36 -26.43 7.30 -16.40
CA SER A 36 -25.87 8.58 -15.96
C SER A 36 -25.59 8.61 -14.45
N LEU A 37 -24.41 9.10 -14.07
CA LEU A 37 -23.96 9.22 -12.68
C LEU A 37 -24.26 10.62 -12.15
N GLN A 38 -24.85 10.71 -10.96
CA GLN A 38 -25.13 12.01 -10.34
C GLN A 38 -23.91 12.56 -9.59
N GLY A 39 -23.02 11.70 -9.08
CA GLY A 39 -21.90 12.10 -8.24
C GLY A 39 -20.62 12.54 -8.98
N ALA A 40 -20.42 12.09 -10.22
CA ALA A 40 -19.14 12.26 -10.93
C ALA A 40 -18.71 13.73 -11.11
N VAL A 41 -19.62 14.60 -11.54
CA VAL A 41 -19.30 16.01 -11.81
C VAL A 41 -19.20 16.84 -10.53
N ASN A 42 -20.02 16.55 -9.52
CA ASN A 42 -20.05 17.31 -8.27
C ASN A 42 -18.71 17.26 -7.53
N TYR A 43 -18.00 16.13 -7.62
CA TYR A 43 -16.66 16.01 -7.03
C TYR A 43 -15.60 16.76 -7.77
N ILE A 44 -15.61 16.71 -9.10
CA ILE A 44 -14.66 17.48 -9.90
C ILE A 44 -14.76 18.97 -9.55
N ARG A 45 -15.99 19.50 -9.38
CA ARG A 45 -16.21 20.87 -8.91
C ARG A 45 -15.73 21.10 -7.46
N SER A 46 -15.91 20.12 -6.57
CA SER A 46 -15.47 20.23 -5.18
C SER A 46 -13.94 20.17 -5.05
N MET A 47 -13.29 19.32 -5.85
CA MET A 47 -11.84 19.20 -5.93
C MET A 47 -11.25 20.47 -6.53
N GLU A 48 -11.81 21.00 -7.62
CA GLU A 48 -11.39 22.27 -8.20
C GLU A 48 -11.42 23.40 -7.17
N LYS A 49 -12.53 23.56 -6.43
CA LYS A 49 -12.61 24.54 -5.33
C LYS A 49 -11.56 24.31 -4.26
N HIS A 50 -11.27 23.05 -3.92
CA HIS A 50 -10.20 22.72 -2.98
C HIS A 50 -8.83 23.17 -3.52
N LEU A 51 -8.54 22.93 -4.81
CA LEU A 51 -7.31 23.38 -5.47
C LEU A 51 -7.20 24.90 -5.53
N GLU A 52 -8.30 25.60 -5.84
CA GLU A 52 -8.37 27.07 -5.85
C GLU A 52 -8.14 27.68 -4.45
N SER A 53 -8.49 26.95 -3.39
CA SER A 53 -8.29 27.39 -2.01
C SER A 53 -6.86 27.23 -1.49
N ARG A 54 -5.97 26.59 -2.27
CA ARG A 54 -4.56 26.39 -1.89
C ARG A 54 -3.80 27.72 -1.91
N PRO A 55 -2.75 27.85 -1.10
CA PRO A 55 -1.93 29.07 -1.05
C PRO A 55 -1.07 29.30 -2.31
N PHE A 56 -1.04 28.33 -3.23
CA PHE A 56 -0.28 28.38 -4.47
C PHE A 56 -1.21 28.24 -5.68
N PRO A 57 -0.87 28.86 -6.84
CA PRO A 57 -1.68 28.72 -8.04
C PRO A 57 -1.57 27.31 -8.64
N VAL A 58 -2.70 26.80 -9.12
CA VAL A 58 -2.79 25.53 -9.87
C VAL A 58 -3.41 25.82 -11.24
N ASN A 59 -2.74 25.40 -12.31
CA ASN A 59 -3.27 25.52 -13.67
C ASN A 59 -4.26 24.39 -13.93
N THR A 60 -5.54 24.67 -13.68
CA THR A 60 -6.62 23.68 -13.74
C THR A 60 -7.31 23.68 -15.10
N THR A 61 -7.44 22.49 -15.69
CA THR A 61 -8.30 22.22 -16.85
C THR A 61 -9.43 21.31 -16.38
N ARG A 62 -10.67 21.81 -16.44
CA ARG A 62 -11.88 21.08 -16.04
C ARG A 62 -12.65 20.63 -17.27
N LEU A 63 -12.91 19.34 -17.37
CA LEU A 63 -13.72 18.71 -18.42
C LEU A 63 -14.87 17.94 -17.76
N THR A 64 -16.12 18.39 -17.92
CA THR A 64 -17.28 17.77 -17.28
C THR A 64 -18.48 17.63 -18.20
N ALA A 65 -19.22 16.54 -18.06
CA ALA A 65 -20.49 16.31 -18.73
C ALA A 65 -21.60 16.08 -17.70
N THR A 66 -22.45 17.09 -17.49
CA THR A 66 -23.62 17.02 -16.60
C THR A 66 -24.87 16.81 -17.43
N LYS A 67 -25.71 15.84 -17.04
CA LYS A 67 -26.99 15.60 -17.71
C LYS A 67 -27.90 16.82 -17.61
N SER A 68 -28.35 17.35 -18.74
CA SER A 68 -29.31 18.45 -18.75
C SER A 68 -30.69 17.99 -18.25
N LYS A 69 -31.35 18.85 -17.47
CA LYS A 69 -32.75 18.65 -17.05
C LYS A 69 -33.75 18.87 -18.20
N GLU A 70 -33.33 19.58 -19.24
CA GLU A 70 -34.20 20.00 -20.35
C GLU A 70 -34.24 18.97 -21.50
N SER A 71 -33.17 18.20 -21.69
CA SER A 71 -33.12 17.15 -22.72
C SER A 71 -32.12 16.06 -22.35
N PRO A 72 -32.49 14.77 -22.48
CA PRO A 72 -31.58 13.65 -22.21
C PRO A 72 -30.41 13.55 -23.20
N LEU A 73 -30.44 14.28 -24.32
CA LEU A 73 -29.39 14.30 -25.35
C LEU A 73 -28.57 15.59 -25.32
N LYS A 74 -28.61 16.35 -24.22
CA LYS A 74 -27.81 17.56 -24.04
C LYS A 74 -27.04 17.53 -22.72
N SER A 75 -25.78 17.96 -22.80
CA SER A 75 -24.97 18.29 -21.63
C SER A 75 -25.23 19.73 -21.21
N ALA A 76 -25.01 20.07 -19.94
CA ALA A 76 -25.07 21.46 -19.47
C ALA A 76 -23.83 22.26 -19.91
N GLU A 77 -22.70 21.60 -20.10
CA GLU A 77 -21.44 22.20 -20.51
C GLU A 77 -21.34 22.42 -22.03
N GLY A 78 -20.62 23.47 -22.44
CA GLY A 78 -20.28 23.73 -23.84
C GLY A 78 -19.22 22.77 -24.38
N ALA A 79 -19.09 22.67 -25.71
CA ALA A 79 -18.26 21.68 -26.39
C ALA A 79 -16.78 21.64 -25.93
N ASP A 80 -16.17 22.80 -25.64
CA ASP A 80 -14.77 22.90 -25.21
C ASP A 80 -14.53 22.40 -23.77
N LEU A 81 -15.61 22.25 -22.99
CA LEU A 81 -15.58 21.78 -21.61
C LEU A 81 -16.04 20.33 -21.48
N LEU A 82 -16.46 19.69 -22.58
CA LEU A 82 -16.88 18.29 -22.55
C LEU A 82 -15.66 17.37 -22.40
N PRO A 83 -15.79 16.26 -21.65
CA PRO A 83 -14.77 15.22 -21.54
C PRO A 83 -14.81 14.32 -22.78
N THR A 84 -14.49 14.89 -23.94
CA THR A 84 -14.31 14.17 -25.21
C THR A 84 -12.89 13.63 -25.30
N LEU A 85 -12.66 12.62 -26.14
CA LEU A 85 -11.31 12.11 -26.37
C LEU A 85 -10.34 13.22 -26.81
N ASP A 86 -10.77 14.05 -27.75
CA ASP A 86 -9.97 15.16 -28.27
C ASP A 86 -9.63 16.21 -27.22
N ASN A 87 -10.59 16.58 -26.36
CA ASN A 87 -10.36 17.58 -25.31
C ASN A 87 -9.41 17.05 -24.23
N VAL A 88 -9.57 15.77 -23.84
CA VAL A 88 -8.68 15.12 -22.87
C VAL A 88 -7.26 14.99 -23.42
N VAL A 89 -7.11 14.51 -24.67
CA VAL A 89 -5.81 14.42 -25.34
C VAL A 89 -5.18 15.80 -25.51
N SER A 90 -5.96 16.81 -25.85
CA SER A 90 -5.48 18.20 -25.96
C SER A 90 -5.01 18.76 -24.61
N ALA A 91 -5.68 18.42 -23.51
CA ALA A 91 -5.25 18.80 -22.16
C ALA A 91 -3.89 18.15 -21.81
N PHE A 92 -3.70 16.86 -22.08
CA PHE A 92 -2.41 16.19 -21.90
C PHE A 92 -1.30 16.82 -22.76
N LYS A 93 -1.58 17.07 -24.06
CA LYS A 93 -0.64 17.74 -24.97
C LYS A 93 -0.31 19.16 -24.52
N LYS A 94 -1.27 19.90 -23.97
CA LYS A 94 -1.04 21.23 -23.39
C LYS A 94 -0.04 21.14 -22.25
N VAL A 95 -0.26 20.26 -21.27
CA VAL A 95 0.68 20.04 -20.15
C VAL A 95 2.07 19.66 -20.67
N LEU A 96 2.16 18.68 -21.57
CA LEU A 96 3.43 18.26 -22.18
C LEU A 96 4.14 19.37 -22.96
N LYS A 97 3.41 20.34 -23.51
CA LYS A 97 4.01 21.48 -24.22
C LYS A 97 4.50 22.58 -23.27
N THR A 98 3.76 22.85 -22.19
CA THR A 98 3.97 24.04 -21.36
C THR A 98 4.69 23.79 -20.05
N SER A 99 4.68 22.55 -19.55
CA SER A 99 5.34 22.21 -18.28
C SER A 99 6.87 22.30 -18.38
N LYS A 100 7.52 22.35 -17.23
CA LYS A 100 8.97 22.26 -17.08
C LYS A 100 9.35 21.03 -16.25
N PRO A 101 10.58 20.51 -16.38
CA PRO A 101 11.06 19.49 -15.44
C PRO A 101 10.84 19.93 -13.99
N ASN A 102 10.48 18.98 -13.13
CA ASN A 102 10.04 19.14 -11.74
C ASN A 102 8.63 19.73 -11.53
N ASP A 103 7.86 20.06 -12.58
CA ASP A 103 6.44 20.41 -12.40
C ASP A 103 5.60 19.21 -11.94
N HIS A 104 4.46 19.50 -11.29
CA HIS A 104 3.51 18.49 -10.80
C HIS A 104 2.25 18.45 -11.64
N VAL A 105 1.79 17.25 -11.96
CA VAL A 105 0.55 17.03 -12.71
C VAL A 105 -0.39 16.17 -11.87
N TYR A 106 -1.56 16.71 -11.54
CA TYR A 106 -2.65 15.99 -10.91
C TYR A 106 -3.72 15.68 -11.95
N ILE A 107 -4.09 14.41 -12.11
CA ILE A 107 -5.15 13.98 -13.00
C ILE A 107 -6.22 13.28 -12.16
N HIS A 108 -7.47 13.71 -12.25
CA HIS A 108 -8.57 13.12 -11.50
C HIS A 108 -9.69 12.77 -12.46
N TYR A 109 -9.96 11.48 -12.60
CA TYR A 109 -11.10 10.97 -13.34
C TYR A 109 -12.18 10.47 -12.38
N SER A 110 -13.43 10.88 -12.63
CA SER A 110 -14.61 10.31 -11.99
C SER A 110 -15.69 10.05 -13.05
N GLY A 111 -16.16 8.82 -13.12
CA GLY A 111 -17.09 8.37 -14.14
C GLY A 111 -17.25 6.85 -14.12
N HIS A 112 -17.73 6.28 -15.21
CA HIS A 112 -17.70 4.82 -15.40
C HIS A 112 -16.35 4.37 -15.95
N GLY A 113 -15.92 3.19 -15.52
CA GLY A 113 -14.81 2.50 -16.15
C GLY A 113 -15.26 1.17 -16.73
N SER A 114 -14.46 0.65 -17.65
CA SER A 114 -14.68 -0.62 -18.32
C SER A 114 -13.36 -1.36 -18.54
N CYS A 115 -13.47 -2.61 -18.99
CA CYS A 115 -12.35 -3.44 -19.42
C CYS A 115 -12.62 -3.96 -20.82
N ARG A 116 -11.65 -3.79 -21.72
CA ARG A 116 -11.70 -4.37 -23.05
C ARG A 116 -11.79 -5.89 -22.96
N ALA A 117 -12.72 -6.45 -23.73
CA ALA A 117 -13.04 -7.88 -23.66
C ALA A 117 -11.91 -8.81 -24.14
N MET A 118 -11.02 -8.28 -25.01
CA MET A 118 -9.95 -9.04 -25.67
C MET A 118 -8.67 -9.19 -24.83
N ASP A 119 -8.27 -8.13 -24.12
CA ASP A 119 -6.98 -8.03 -23.42
C ASP A 119 -7.11 -7.57 -21.96
N GLY A 120 -8.35 -7.36 -21.48
CA GLY A 120 -8.62 -6.89 -20.12
C GLY A 120 -8.19 -5.46 -19.84
N ALA A 121 -7.75 -4.71 -20.86
CA ALA A 121 -7.19 -3.38 -20.67
C ALA A 121 -8.25 -2.38 -20.15
N VAL A 122 -7.81 -1.52 -19.24
CA VAL A 122 -8.64 -0.43 -18.69
C VAL A 122 -9.15 0.48 -19.81
N ALA A 123 -10.43 0.87 -19.73
CA ALA A 123 -11.04 1.89 -20.57
C ALA A 123 -11.84 2.86 -19.70
N LEU A 124 -11.58 4.15 -19.80
CA LEU A 124 -12.36 5.19 -19.12
C LEU A 124 -13.46 5.66 -20.07
N GLU A 125 -14.71 5.71 -19.62
CA GLU A 125 -15.79 6.28 -20.44
C GLU A 125 -15.63 7.78 -20.60
N LEU A 126 -15.78 8.25 -21.84
CA LEU A 126 -15.83 9.65 -22.26
C LEU A 126 -17.12 9.88 -23.05
N VAL A 127 -17.32 11.11 -23.53
CA VAL A 127 -18.50 11.47 -24.32
C VAL A 127 -18.15 11.88 -25.74
N ASN A 128 -18.92 11.40 -26.72
CA ASN A 128 -18.89 11.94 -28.07
C ASN A 128 -19.46 13.37 -28.07
N PRO A 129 -18.78 14.36 -28.69
CA PRO A 129 -19.19 15.77 -28.67
C PRO A 129 -20.56 16.04 -29.33
N LEU A 130 -20.97 15.21 -30.29
CA LEU A 130 -22.16 15.44 -31.10
C LEU A 130 -23.34 14.60 -30.62
N THR A 131 -23.10 13.33 -30.27
CA THR A 131 -24.16 12.37 -29.93
C THR A 131 -24.31 12.12 -28.43
N LEU A 132 -23.31 12.52 -27.61
CA LEU A 132 -23.15 12.14 -26.21
C LEU A 132 -23.14 10.63 -25.97
N GLU A 133 -22.92 9.84 -27.01
CA GLU A 133 -22.67 8.40 -26.87
C GLU A 133 -21.32 8.18 -26.21
N THR A 134 -21.19 7.03 -25.55
CA THR A 134 -19.95 6.62 -24.90
C THR A 134 -18.81 6.51 -25.90
N GLU A 135 -17.73 7.24 -25.65
CA GLU A 135 -16.40 7.00 -26.22
C GLU A 135 -15.47 6.48 -25.12
N TYR A 136 -14.26 6.04 -25.48
CA TYR A 136 -13.32 5.48 -24.52
C TYR A 136 -11.95 6.15 -24.59
N LEU A 137 -11.41 6.51 -23.41
CA LEU A 137 -9.98 6.69 -23.23
C LEU A 137 -9.37 5.37 -22.76
N TYR A 138 -8.65 4.71 -23.65
CA TYR A 138 -7.99 3.46 -23.31
C TYR A 138 -6.77 3.69 -22.40
N GLY A 139 -6.53 2.73 -21.51
CA GLY A 139 -5.40 2.72 -20.59
C GLY A 139 -4.05 2.77 -21.31
N THR A 140 -3.95 2.27 -22.55
CA THR A 140 -2.76 2.38 -23.40
C THR A 140 -2.44 3.84 -23.77
N VAL A 141 -3.45 4.62 -24.15
CA VAL A 141 -3.30 6.06 -24.46
C VAL A 141 -2.94 6.84 -23.20
N LEU A 142 -3.63 6.56 -22.08
CA LEU A 142 -3.33 7.16 -20.78
C LEU A 142 -1.89 6.86 -20.34
N ARG A 143 -1.43 5.61 -20.54
CA ARG A 143 -0.06 5.19 -20.27
C ARG A 143 0.94 5.97 -21.11
N SER A 144 0.81 5.99 -22.44
CA SER A 144 1.75 6.71 -23.31
C SER A 144 1.83 8.20 -22.94
N ALA A 145 0.70 8.83 -22.57
CA ALA A 145 0.69 10.22 -22.10
C ALA A 145 1.48 10.41 -20.79
N ILE A 146 1.24 9.56 -19.79
CA ILE A 146 1.94 9.62 -18.49
C ILE A 146 3.44 9.34 -18.66
N ASN A 147 3.81 8.39 -19.53
CA ASN A 147 5.19 8.07 -19.82
C ASN A 147 5.95 9.28 -20.35
N LYS A 148 5.37 9.98 -21.34
CA LYS A 148 5.93 11.22 -21.87
C LYS A 148 6.04 12.33 -20.81
N MET A 149 5.14 12.35 -19.82
CA MET A 149 5.23 13.28 -18.69
C MET A 149 6.41 12.94 -17.79
N ILE A 150 6.59 11.67 -17.44
CA ILE A 150 7.70 11.19 -16.60
C ILE A 150 9.05 11.40 -17.28
N GLU A 151 9.16 11.05 -18.57
CA GLU A 151 10.38 11.25 -19.38
C GLU A 151 10.79 12.72 -19.46
N LYS A 152 9.81 13.64 -19.42
CA LYS A 152 10.04 15.08 -19.35
C LYS A 152 10.50 15.56 -17.96
N GLY A 153 10.51 14.68 -16.96
CA GLY A 153 10.85 14.99 -15.57
C GLY A 153 9.68 15.55 -14.77
N LEU A 154 8.43 15.26 -15.15
CA LEU A 154 7.24 15.64 -14.37
C LEU A 154 6.91 14.57 -13.34
N THR A 155 6.32 14.98 -12.22
CA THR A 155 5.71 14.04 -11.25
C THR A 155 4.20 13.99 -11.45
N VAL A 156 3.64 12.79 -11.63
CA VAL A 156 2.21 12.60 -11.92
C VAL A 156 1.48 11.95 -10.75
N THR A 157 0.37 12.54 -10.30
CA THR A 157 -0.59 11.88 -9.40
C THR A 157 -1.90 11.66 -10.15
N LEU A 158 -2.31 10.42 -10.30
CA LEU A 158 -3.54 10.04 -10.99
C LEU A 158 -4.54 9.41 -10.01
N VAL A 159 -5.75 9.95 -9.98
CA VAL A 159 -6.86 9.45 -9.16
C VAL A 159 -7.95 8.92 -10.08
N LEU A 160 -8.31 7.65 -9.90
CA LEU A 160 -9.32 6.98 -10.70
C LEU A 160 -10.50 6.55 -9.82
N ASP A 161 -11.56 7.36 -9.83
CA ASP A 161 -12.78 7.09 -9.08
C ASP A 161 -13.86 6.41 -9.94
N CYS A 162 -13.57 5.16 -10.32
CA CYS A 162 -14.35 4.32 -11.23
C CYS A 162 -13.96 2.83 -11.11
N CYS A 163 -14.76 1.93 -11.69
CA CYS A 163 -14.48 0.49 -11.69
C CYS A 163 -13.64 0.07 -12.91
N PHE A 164 -12.67 -0.83 -12.72
CA PHE A 164 -11.96 -1.50 -13.83
C PHE A 164 -11.83 -3.01 -13.63
N SER A 165 -12.76 -3.61 -12.90
CA SER A 165 -12.76 -5.05 -12.69
C SER A 165 -13.46 -5.76 -13.86
N GLY A 166 -12.69 -6.28 -14.82
CA GLY A 166 -13.23 -7.13 -15.90
C GLY A 166 -13.67 -8.53 -15.44
N SER A 167 -13.52 -8.86 -14.16
CA SER A 167 -13.63 -10.23 -13.62
C SER A 167 -14.91 -10.54 -12.84
N VAL A 168 -15.87 -9.62 -12.69
CA VAL A 168 -17.15 -10.01 -12.08
C VAL A 168 -17.99 -10.73 -13.12
N LEU A 169 -17.69 -12.02 -13.31
CA LEU A 169 -18.57 -12.96 -13.96
C LEU A 169 -19.90 -12.97 -13.19
N ARG A 170 -20.87 -12.39 -13.88
CA ARG A 170 -22.29 -12.25 -13.59
C ARG A 170 -22.90 -13.56 -13.08
N GLY A 171 -23.48 -13.45 -11.88
CA GLY A 171 -24.51 -14.33 -11.37
C GLY A 171 -25.23 -13.59 -10.23
N ASP A 172 -26.45 -13.13 -10.48
CA ASP A 172 -27.44 -12.72 -9.47
C ASP A 172 -27.18 -11.48 -8.60
N ARG A 173 -26.63 -10.39 -9.16
CA ARG A 173 -26.87 -9.05 -8.55
C ARG A 173 -27.88 -8.28 -9.39
N PRO A 174 -29.08 -7.94 -8.86
CA PRO A 174 -30.07 -7.16 -9.60
C PRO A 174 -29.47 -5.80 -9.97
N ASP A 175 -29.95 -5.22 -11.08
CA ASP A 175 -29.60 -3.89 -11.57
C ASP A 175 -29.67 -2.84 -10.45
N ILE A 176 -28.55 -2.56 -9.79
CA ILE A 176 -28.41 -1.51 -8.79
C ILE A 176 -27.66 -0.37 -9.49
N GLY A 177 -28.34 0.75 -9.74
CA GLY A 177 -27.81 1.97 -10.36
C GLY A 177 -26.74 2.71 -9.56
N ASP A 178 -26.03 2.03 -8.66
CA ASP A 178 -25.02 2.58 -7.73
C ASP A 178 -23.60 2.11 -8.06
N ILE A 179 -23.43 1.40 -9.19
CA ILE A 179 -22.19 0.76 -9.63
C ILE A 179 -21.52 1.61 -10.72
N ARG A 180 -20.21 1.88 -10.61
CA ARG A 180 -19.41 2.68 -11.57
C ARG A 180 -18.71 1.86 -12.66
N TYR A 181 -19.38 0.80 -13.13
CA TYR A 181 -18.90 -0.11 -14.16
C TYR A 181 -19.92 -0.24 -15.30
N THR A 182 -19.41 -0.26 -16.54
CA THR A 182 -20.20 -0.56 -17.74
C THR A 182 -19.49 -1.60 -18.61
N ASP A 183 -20.25 -2.44 -19.32
CA ASP A 183 -19.67 -3.40 -20.27
C ASP A 183 -18.99 -2.68 -21.43
N HIS A 184 -17.82 -3.15 -21.82
CA HIS A 184 -17.11 -2.63 -22.98
C HIS A 184 -17.90 -2.95 -24.25
N ASN A 185 -18.21 -1.92 -25.04
CA ASN A 185 -18.82 -2.11 -26.34
C ASN A 185 -17.75 -2.34 -27.40
N THR A 186 -17.72 -3.54 -27.98
CA THR A 186 -16.76 -3.98 -29.01
C THR A 186 -16.92 -3.26 -30.36
N ASP A 187 -18.04 -2.58 -30.59
CA ASP A 187 -18.31 -1.82 -31.83
C ASP A 187 -17.39 -0.58 -32.01
N TYR A 188 -16.59 -0.26 -30.99
CA TYR A 188 -15.64 0.85 -30.96
C TYR A 188 -14.16 0.42 -31.03
N ASP A 189 -13.86 -0.88 -31.22
CA ASP A 189 -12.47 -1.41 -31.32
C ASP A 189 -11.79 -1.15 -32.70
N ASP A 190 -12.18 -0.09 -33.42
CA ASP A 190 -11.46 0.34 -34.64
C ASP A 190 -9.98 0.63 -34.31
N SER A 191 -9.07 0.49 -35.28
CA SER A 191 -7.61 0.56 -35.10
C SER A 191 -7.20 1.74 -34.19
N ILE A 192 -6.71 1.44 -32.99
CA ILE A 192 -6.38 2.45 -31.98
C ILE A 192 -5.21 3.28 -32.48
N ASN A 193 -5.50 4.49 -32.95
CA ASN A 193 -4.48 5.51 -33.20
C ASN A 193 -4.11 6.14 -31.86
N ASN A 194 -3.01 5.70 -31.25
CA ASN A 194 -2.52 6.32 -30.03
C ASN A 194 -1.85 7.66 -30.38
N PRO A 195 -2.39 8.82 -29.95
CA PRO A 195 -1.87 10.13 -30.30
C PRO A 195 -0.55 10.48 -29.62
N PHE A 196 -0.04 9.58 -28.76
CA PHE A 196 1.21 9.71 -28.03
C PHE A 196 2.25 8.67 -28.44
N ASP A 197 1.97 7.75 -29.35
CA ASP A 197 2.99 6.80 -29.80
C ASP A 197 3.95 7.49 -30.78
N ASP A 198 5.24 7.39 -30.49
CA ASP A 198 6.29 7.61 -31.47
C ASP A 198 6.46 6.27 -32.19
N ALA A 199 6.45 6.24 -33.52
CA ALA A 199 6.38 5.02 -34.33
C ALA A 199 7.53 4.02 -34.03
N ASN A 200 7.35 3.14 -33.04
CA ASN A 200 8.17 1.96 -32.85
C ASN A 200 7.31 0.82 -32.24
N PRO A 201 6.77 -0.09 -33.07
CA PRO A 201 5.79 -1.09 -32.65
C PRO A 201 6.34 -2.24 -31.79
N ASP A 202 7.65 -2.34 -31.58
CA ASP A 202 8.29 -3.57 -31.10
C ASP A 202 8.29 -3.79 -29.58
N GLU A 203 7.78 -2.85 -28.77
CA GLU A 203 7.73 -3.00 -27.30
C GLU A 203 6.34 -3.33 -26.71
N LEU A 204 5.27 -3.34 -27.51
CA LEU A 204 3.93 -3.68 -27.03
C LEU A 204 3.64 -5.17 -27.17
N ARG A 205 4.24 -5.99 -26.30
CA ARG A 205 3.82 -7.38 -26.11
C ARG A 205 3.71 -7.72 -24.63
N ASP A 206 2.54 -7.44 -24.07
CA ASP A 206 1.81 -8.40 -23.23
C ASP A 206 0.42 -7.83 -22.84
N GLY A 207 -0.61 -8.58 -23.23
CA GLY A 207 -2.01 -8.32 -22.88
C GLY A 207 -2.26 -8.69 -21.42
N ALA A 208 -2.10 -7.70 -20.55
CA ALA A 208 -2.84 -7.49 -19.31
C ALA A 208 -2.36 -6.14 -18.76
N VAL A 209 -3.10 -5.05 -19.03
CA VAL A 209 -2.78 -3.73 -18.47
C VAL A 209 -3.20 -3.71 -17.00
N THR A 210 -2.40 -4.32 -16.13
CA THR A 210 -2.42 -3.96 -14.71
C THR A 210 -1.81 -2.56 -14.63
N LEU A 211 -2.56 -1.58 -14.11
CA LEU A 211 -2.10 -0.19 -13.89
C LEU A 211 -0.75 -0.11 -13.12
N SER A 212 -0.31 -1.19 -12.50
CA SER A 212 1.00 -1.30 -11.86
C SER A 212 2.18 -1.45 -12.82
N ARG A 213 2.01 -2.00 -14.02
CA ARG A 213 3.08 -2.17 -15.03
C ARG A 213 3.32 -0.90 -15.85
N LEU A 214 2.85 0.26 -15.38
CA LEU A 214 2.86 1.50 -16.14
C LEU A 214 4.26 1.90 -16.58
N LEU A 215 5.24 2.02 -15.67
CA LEU A 215 6.65 2.36 -15.95
C LEU A 215 7.48 2.37 -14.64
N ASP A 216 8.70 2.91 -14.66
CA ASP A 216 9.49 3.25 -13.47
C ASP A 216 8.57 3.82 -12.37
N PRO A 217 8.38 3.07 -11.28
CA PRO A 217 7.44 3.44 -10.23
C PRO A 217 7.83 4.74 -9.53
N GLN A 218 9.04 5.27 -9.76
CA GLN A 218 9.50 6.52 -9.17
C GLN A 218 8.88 7.78 -9.79
N GLY A 219 8.20 7.73 -10.94
CA GLY A 219 7.69 8.93 -11.64
C GLY A 219 6.23 9.30 -11.34
N TYR A 220 5.46 8.41 -10.73
CA TYR A 220 4.01 8.58 -10.57
C TYR A 220 3.45 7.97 -9.29
N THR A 221 2.26 8.43 -8.89
CA THR A 221 1.39 7.76 -7.92
C THR A 221 0.00 7.59 -8.50
N ILE A 222 -0.61 6.42 -8.31
CA ILE A 222 -2.02 6.19 -8.69
C ILE A 222 -2.83 5.74 -7.50
N ILE A 223 -3.98 6.36 -7.31
CA ILE A 223 -4.98 5.95 -6.32
C ILE A 223 -6.24 5.52 -7.05
N THR A 224 -6.67 4.27 -6.87
CA THR A 224 -7.92 3.75 -7.46
C THR A 224 -8.98 3.51 -6.40
N ALA A 225 -10.25 3.54 -6.81
CA ALA A 225 -11.37 3.44 -5.89
C ALA A 225 -11.53 2.03 -5.29
N CYS A 226 -11.10 1.00 -6.00
CA CYS A 226 -11.27 -0.39 -5.61
C CYS A 226 -10.14 -1.28 -6.14
N GLY A 227 -9.99 -2.46 -5.57
CA GLY A 227 -9.13 -3.52 -6.09
C GLY A 227 -9.59 -4.02 -7.48
N PRO A 228 -8.72 -4.74 -8.22
CA PRO A 228 -8.99 -5.18 -9.59
C PRO A 228 -10.15 -6.19 -9.73
N HIS A 229 -10.68 -6.70 -8.61
CA HIS A 229 -11.80 -7.65 -8.57
C HIS A 229 -12.94 -7.18 -7.66
N GLU A 230 -12.87 -5.92 -7.22
CA GLU A 230 -13.88 -5.27 -6.39
C GLU A 230 -14.68 -4.27 -7.23
N VAL A 231 -15.81 -3.82 -6.71
CA VAL A 231 -16.70 -2.87 -7.39
C VAL A 231 -16.68 -1.53 -6.68
N ALA A 232 -16.40 -0.46 -7.43
CA ALA A 232 -16.53 0.91 -6.92
C ALA A 232 -18.00 1.36 -6.84
N SER A 233 -18.40 1.79 -5.64
CA SER A 233 -19.78 2.18 -5.32
C SER A 233 -19.94 3.70 -5.15
N GLU A 234 -21.17 4.21 -5.33
CA GLU A 234 -21.56 5.55 -4.89
C GLU A 234 -22.07 5.56 -3.44
N LEU A 235 -21.61 6.53 -2.65
CA LEU A 235 -22.16 6.87 -1.34
C LEU A 235 -23.45 7.66 -1.51
N LYS A 236 -24.51 7.23 -0.83
CA LYS A 236 -25.80 7.94 -0.75
C LYS A 236 -25.94 8.62 0.60
N PHE A 237 -26.30 9.90 0.58
CA PHE A 237 -26.49 10.71 1.78
C PHE A 237 -27.97 11.03 2.01
N GLU A 238 -28.32 11.29 3.28
CA GLU A 238 -29.64 11.81 3.64
C GLU A 238 -29.89 13.13 2.87
N GLY A 239 -31.01 13.20 2.15
CA GLY A 239 -31.31 14.31 1.22
C GLY A 239 -31.08 13.98 -0.26
N GLY A 240 -30.67 12.76 -0.59
CA GLY A 240 -30.66 12.24 -1.97
C GLY A 240 -29.42 12.57 -2.79
N ALA A 241 -28.40 13.21 -2.20
CA ALA A 241 -27.12 13.41 -2.85
C ALA A 241 -26.37 12.07 -2.97
N THR A 242 -25.91 11.73 -4.18
CA THR A 242 -25.03 10.57 -4.44
C THR A 242 -23.65 11.02 -4.89
N ASN A 243 -22.65 10.24 -4.53
CA ASN A 243 -21.29 10.71 -4.48
C ASN A 243 -20.29 9.58 -4.68
N GLY A 244 -19.20 9.82 -5.41
CA GLY A 244 -18.13 8.84 -5.54
C GLY A 244 -17.42 8.58 -4.22
N ALA A 245 -17.30 7.31 -3.83
CA ALA A 245 -16.66 6.97 -2.57
C ALA A 245 -15.23 7.50 -2.49
N LEU A 246 -14.40 7.25 -3.52
CA LEU A 246 -12.99 7.68 -3.48
C LEU A 246 -12.87 9.19 -3.45
N SER A 247 -13.56 9.89 -4.36
CA SER A 247 -13.46 11.35 -4.42
C SER A 247 -13.97 12.03 -3.14
N TYR A 248 -15.03 11.50 -2.53
CA TYR A 248 -15.55 11.97 -1.25
C TYR A 248 -14.52 11.84 -0.12
N PHE A 249 -14.03 10.61 0.07
CA PHE A 249 -13.07 10.34 1.12
C PHE A 249 -11.75 11.08 0.88
N LEU A 250 -11.30 11.21 -0.36
CA LEU A 250 -10.10 11.95 -0.73
C LEU A 250 -10.19 13.43 -0.34
N ILE A 251 -11.23 14.15 -0.76
CA ILE A 251 -11.36 15.58 -0.42
C ILE A 251 -11.47 15.78 1.09
N ASN A 252 -12.27 14.96 1.78
CA ASN A 252 -12.39 15.06 3.23
C ASN A 252 -11.05 14.83 3.92
N SER A 253 -10.30 13.83 3.47
CA SER A 253 -8.96 13.52 3.99
C SER A 253 -8.01 14.69 3.77
N LEU A 254 -7.97 15.27 2.57
CA LEU A 254 -7.12 16.41 2.25
C LEU A 254 -7.48 17.65 3.09
N VAL A 255 -8.78 17.93 3.26
CA VAL A 255 -9.25 19.04 4.10
C VAL A 255 -8.88 18.82 5.58
N LEU A 256 -9.12 17.62 6.11
CA LEU A 256 -8.77 17.29 7.50
C LEU A 256 -7.26 17.39 7.74
N LEU A 257 -6.47 16.78 6.88
CA LEU A 257 -5.03 16.74 7.01
C LEU A 257 -4.37 18.11 6.81
N SER A 258 -4.95 18.97 5.95
CA SER A 258 -4.48 20.36 5.81
C SER A 258 -4.55 21.16 7.12
N ARG A 259 -5.48 20.83 8.02
CA ARG A 259 -5.61 21.48 9.33
C ARG A 259 -4.50 21.08 10.31
N ARG A 260 -3.90 19.89 10.12
CA ARG A 260 -2.80 19.37 10.94
C ARG A 260 -1.51 20.16 10.72
N GLY A 261 -1.40 20.91 9.62
CA GLY A 261 -0.21 21.69 9.26
C GLY A 261 1.00 20.84 8.85
N THR A 262 0.87 19.51 8.83
CA THR A 262 1.93 18.56 8.46
C THR A 262 1.81 18.18 6.99
N LYS A 263 2.94 18.01 6.32
CA LYS A 263 2.99 17.41 4.98
C LYS A 263 2.59 15.94 5.08
N VAL A 264 1.64 15.51 4.24
CA VAL A 264 1.11 14.15 4.23
C VAL A 264 1.64 13.41 3.00
N SER A 265 2.28 12.27 3.22
CA SER A 265 2.67 11.36 2.14
C SER A 265 1.45 10.65 1.56
N ASN A 266 1.54 10.23 0.30
CA ASN A 266 0.51 9.43 -0.35
C ASN A 266 0.27 8.10 0.38
N GLU A 267 1.28 7.56 1.07
CA GLU A 267 1.13 6.40 1.96
C GLU A 267 0.21 6.70 3.16
N MET A 268 0.44 7.79 3.89
CA MET A 268 -0.42 8.18 5.01
C MET A 268 -1.85 8.49 4.55
N LEU A 269 -1.98 9.19 3.42
CA LEU A 269 -3.27 9.47 2.80
C LEU A 269 -4.00 8.17 2.43
N HIS A 270 -3.32 7.21 1.81
CA HIS A 270 -3.88 5.91 1.44
C HIS A 270 -4.30 5.08 2.64
N GLN A 271 -3.50 5.02 3.70
CA GLN A 271 -3.87 4.34 4.95
C GLN A 271 -5.15 4.94 5.55
N HIS A 272 -5.26 6.27 5.58
CA HIS A 272 -6.45 6.95 6.05
C HIS A 272 -7.67 6.69 5.17
N LEU A 273 -7.51 6.72 3.84
CA LEU A 273 -8.56 6.36 2.90
C LEU A 273 -9.06 4.93 3.15
N ARG A 274 -8.17 3.94 3.24
CA ARG A 274 -8.54 2.54 3.52
C ARG A 274 -9.34 2.41 4.82
N ALA A 275 -8.99 3.15 5.86
CA ALA A 275 -9.76 3.19 7.10
C ALA A 275 -11.18 3.73 6.91
N GLN A 276 -11.34 4.82 6.15
CA GLN A 276 -12.66 5.40 5.88
C GLN A 276 -13.53 4.50 5.00
N PHE A 277 -12.91 3.84 4.01
CA PHE A 277 -13.54 2.83 3.19
C PHE A 277 -14.04 1.67 4.03
N HIS A 278 -13.19 1.00 4.81
CA HIS A 278 -13.61 -0.13 5.62
C HIS A 278 -14.69 0.22 6.66
N ALA A 279 -14.77 1.49 7.09
CA ALA A 279 -15.82 1.94 8.00
C ALA A 279 -17.22 2.02 7.37
N ARG A 280 -17.32 2.24 6.05
CA ARG A 280 -18.60 2.48 5.34
C ARG A 280 -18.88 1.52 4.19
N LEU A 281 -17.84 1.05 3.53
CA LEU A 281 -17.81 0.18 2.35
C LEU A 281 -16.75 -0.93 2.56
N PRO A 282 -17.01 -1.91 3.44
CA PRO A 282 -16.03 -2.93 3.82
C PRO A 282 -15.59 -3.85 2.67
N ASP A 283 -16.37 -3.94 1.61
CA ASP A 283 -16.08 -4.76 0.42
C ASP A 283 -15.31 -4.00 -0.68
N GLN A 284 -14.91 -2.75 -0.42
CA GLN A 284 -14.20 -1.89 -1.37
C GLN A 284 -12.89 -1.37 -0.75
N THR A 285 -11.77 -1.73 -1.34
CA THR A 285 -10.42 -1.39 -0.90
C THR A 285 -9.76 -0.44 -1.91
N PRO A 286 -9.49 0.83 -1.58
CA PRO A 286 -8.75 1.70 -2.48
C PRO A 286 -7.30 1.21 -2.61
N MET A 287 -6.76 1.24 -3.82
CA MET A 287 -5.40 0.78 -4.09
C MET A 287 -4.43 1.95 -4.32
N LEU A 288 -3.16 1.72 -4.01
CA LEU A 288 -2.06 2.68 -4.21
C LEU A 288 -0.95 2.03 -5.06
N TYR A 289 -0.70 2.58 -6.25
CA TYR A 289 0.34 2.13 -7.17
C TYR A 289 1.42 3.20 -7.38
N GLY A 290 2.63 2.76 -7.77
CA GLY A 290 3.78 3.63 -8.01
C GLY A 290 4.44 4.13 -6.72
N HIS A 291 5.01 5.33 -6.78
CA HIS A 291 5.77 5.93 -5.70
C HIS A 291 4.86 6.32 -4.52
N ARG A 292 5.30 6.02 -3.30
CA ARG A 292 4.51 6.21 -2.07
C ARG A 292 4.89 7.46 -1.28
N GLY A 293 6.13 7.92 -1.44
CA GLY A 293 6.70 9.04 -0.69
C GLY A 293 6.28 10.43 -1.15
N PHE A 294 5.55 10.54 -2.28
CA PHE A 294 5.10 11.84 -2.77
C PHE A 294 4.06 12.44 -1.84
N ALA A 295 4.19 13.74 -1.57
CA ALA A 295 3.09 14.51 -1.02
C ALA A 295 2.10 14.86 -2.13
N PHE A 296 0.82 14.99 -1.78
CA PHE A 296 -0.21 15.50 -2.68
C PHE A 296 0.20 16.90 -3.21
N PHE A 297 0.40 17.05 -4.53
CA PHE A 297 0.97 18.24 -5.21
C PHE A 297 2.45 18.58 -4.93
N GLY A 298 3.27 17.60 -4.54
CA GLY A 298 4.73 17.74 -4.56
C GLY A 298 5.29 18.79 -3.60
N ASP A 299 4.64 19.00 -2.44
CA ASP A 299 5.22 19.80 -1.36
C ASP A 299 6.43 19.04 -0.75
N PHE A 300 7.51 18.87 -1.49
CA PHE A 300 8.69 18.12 -1.06
C PHE A 300 9.39 18.84 0.08
N SER A 301 9.75 18.09 1.11
CA SER A 301 10.92 18.43 1.91
C SER A 301 11.84 17.22 1.87
N ASP A 302 13.13 17.48 1.73
CA ASP A 302 14.25 16.53 1.79
C ASP A 302 14.33 15.71 3.09
N ASP A 303 13.32 15.81 3.97
CA ASP A 303 13.22 15.00 5.17
C ASP A 303 12.44 13.71 4.87
N THR A 304 13.01 12.90 3.96
CA THR A 304 12.68 11.47 3.81
C THR A 304 13.21 10.63 4.98
N ARG A 305 13.56 11.26 6.11
CA ARG A 305 13.63 10.55 7.38
C ARG A 305 12.23 10.04 7.66
N HIS A 306 12.03 8.76 7.31
CA HIS A 306 10.93 7.90 7.70
C HIS A 306 10.26 8.46 8.95
N VAL A 307 9.20 9.25 8.76
CA VAL A 307 8.28 9.52 9.87
C VAL A 307 7.87 8.12 10.29
N ASP A 308 8.18 7.74 11.52
CA ASP A 308 7.80 6.44 12.07
C ASP A 308 6.30 6.25 11.83
N VAL A 309 5.93 5.56 10.74
CA VAL A 309 4.56 5.12 10.50
C VAL A 309 4.35 3.84 11.30
N SER A 310 4.68 3.93 12.60
CA SER A 310 4.31 2.94 13.60
C SER A 310 2.85 3.12 14.04
N THR A 311 2.15 4.12 13.49
CA THR A 311 0.73 4.35 13.70
C THR A 311 -0.10 3.39 12.87
N ILE A 312 -0.93 2.60 13.54
CA ILE A 312 -1.90 1.70 12.91
C ILE A 312 -3.21 2.46 12.75
N SER A 313 -3.93 2.29 11.64
CA SER A 313 -5.26 2.87 11.49
C SER A 313 -6.32 2.11 12.29
N MET A 314 -7.32 2.83 12.79
CA MET A 314 -8.49 2.28 13.45
C MET A 314 -9.74 2.92 12.87
N HIS A 315 -10.84 2.18 12.81
CA HIS A 315 -12.14 2.74 12.48
C HIS A 315 -13.25 2.27 13.41
N ARG A 316 -14.27 3.11 13.58
CA ARG A 316 -15.53 2.71 14.21
C ARG A 316 -16.52 2.27 13.14
N SER A 317 -16.88 1.00 13.14
CA SER A 317 -17.84 0.40 12.20
C SER A 317 -19.19 1.13 12.21
N MET A 318 -19.79 1.35 11.03
CA MET A 318 -21.13 1.92 10.92
C MET A 318 -22.22 0.94 11.35
N GLU A 319 -22.04 -0.35 11.07
CA GLU A 319 -23.02 -1.43 11.28
C GLU A 319 -23.23 -1.70 12.77
N ASP A 320 -22.21 -2.22 13.44
CA ASP A 320 -22.27 -2.65 14.85
C ASP A 320 -21.67 -1.61 15.83
N GLY A 321 -20.97 -0.59 15.34
CA GLY A 321 -20.34 0.43 16.20
C GLY A 321 -19.10 -0.06 16.94
N CYS A 322 -18.55 -1.23 16.58
CA CYS A 322 -17.30 -1.77 17.12
C CYS A 322 -16.10 -0.92 16.67
N LEU A 323 -15.08 -0.84 17.53
CA LEU A 323 -13.80 -0.21 17.19
C LEU A 323 -12.88 -1.30 16.65
N ILE A 324 -12.45 -1.15 15.41
CA ILE A 324 -11.67 -2.15 14.68
C ILE A 324 -10.30 -1.57 14.36
N LEU A 325 -9.28 -2.13 15.00
CA LEU A 325 -7.88 -1.87 14.73
C LEU A 325 -7.45 -2.62 13.46
N HIS A 326 -6.79 -1.94 12.53
CA HIS A 326 -6.28 -2.53 11.28
C HIS A 326 -4.94 -3.25 11.49
N ALA A 327 -4.84 -3.98 12.59
CA ALA A 327 -3.72 -4.85 12.92
C ALA A 327 -4.23 -6.03 13.74
N GLY A 328 -3.72 -7.22 13.42
CA GLY A 328 -4.09 -8.46 14.08
C GLY A 328 -2.86 -9.25 14.52
N GLN A 329 -3.07 -10.55 14.63
CA GLN A 329 -2.05 -11.52 15.01
C GLN A 329 -0.81 -11.45 14.10
N ALA A 330 -0.99 -11.29 12.78
CA ALA A 330 0.09 -11.17 11.82
C ALA A 330 0.93 -9.88 12.00
N HIS A 331 0.38 -8.88 12.68
CA HIS A 331 1.07 -7.63 12.99
C HIS A 331 1.75 -7.66 14.38
N GLY A 332 1.54 -8.73 15.14
CA GLY A 332 2.04 -8.89 16.51
C GLY A 332 1.09 -8.35 17.59
N VAL A 333 -0.18 -8.09 17.25
CA VAL A 333 -1.19 -7.66 18.24
C VAL A 333 -1.60 -8.83 19.12
N HIS A 334 -1.74 -8.58 20.42
CA HIS A 334 -2.16 -9.54 21.42
C HIS A 334 -3.35 -9.03 22.24
N LYS A 335 -4.11 -9.97 22.81
CA LYS A 335 -5.18 -9.63 23.74
C LYS A 335 -4.59 -8.91 24.95
N ASN A 336 -5.29 -7.86 25.38
CA ASN A 336 -4.90 -6.90 26.41
C ASN A 336 -3.85 -5.86 26.00
N ASP A 337 -3.35 -5.87 24.76
CA ASP A 337 -2.53 -4.76 24.27
C ASP A 337 -3.29 -3.44 24.41
N GLU A 338 -2.57 -2.39 24.79
CA GLU A 338 -3.14 -1.06 25.00
C GLU A 338 -2.63 -0.08 23.95
N TYR A 339 -3.55 0.72 23.42
CA TYR A 339 -3.28 1.72 22.38
C TYR A 339 -3.80 3.09 22.81
N ALA A 340 -3.10 4.15 22.42
CA ALA A 340 -3.58 5.52 22.42
C ALA A 340 -4.17 5.84 21.05
N LEU A 341 -5.43 6.23 21.02
CA LEU A 341 -6.10 6.70 19.83
C LEU A 341 -5.98 8.22 19.71
N THR A 342 -5.48 8.70 18.58
CA THR A 342 -5.42 10.13 18.25
C THR A 342 -6.23 10.42 16.97
N PRO A 343 -7.05 11.48 16.95
CA PRO A 343 -7.74 11.89 15.73
C PRO A 343 -6.73 12.22 14.62
N PHE A 344 -7.04 11.89 13.37
CA PHE A 344 -6.17 12.21 12.22
C PHE A 344 -5.99 13.72 12.00
N ASP A 345 -6.92 14.54 12.46
CA ASP A 345 -6.88 16.01 12.42
C ASP A 345 -6.35 16.65 13.73
N GLY A 346 -5.99 15.83 14.72
CA GLY A 346 -5.45 16.28 15.99
C GLY A 346 -4.03 16.85 15.86
N ASN A 347 -3.77 17.96 16.53
CA ASN A 347 -2.42 18.52 16.62
C ASN A 347 -1.52 17.54 17.39
N ILE A 348 -0.37 17.16 16.83
CA ILE A 348 0.61 16.27 17.50
C ILE A 348 1.30 17.08 18.59
N ASN A 349 0.63 17.28 19.73
CA ASN A 349 1.26 17.85 20.91
C ASN A 349 1.62 16.70 21.86
N PRO A 350 2.91 16.34 21.99
CA PRO A 350 3.34 15.13 22.72
C PRO A 350 3.07 15.17 24.23
N ASN A 351 2.66 16.32 24.79
CA ASN A 351 2.59 16.55 26.24
C ASN A 351 1.18 16.67 26.88
N HIS A 352 0.06 16.41 26.19
CA HIS A 352 -1.29 16.10 26.76
C HIS A 352 -2.45 16.61 25.88
N ARG A 353 -3.51 15.80 25.65
CA ARG A 353 -4.86 15.87 26.33
C ARG A 353 -5.99 15.10 25.60
N ASP A 354 -5.84 14.77 24.32
CA ASP A 354 -6.96 14.22 23.51
C ASP A 354 -6.82 12.75 23.10
N SER A 355 -5.78 12.04 23.58
CA SER A 355 -5.61 10.62 23.26
C SER A 355 -6.56 9.74 24.07
N ILE A 356 -7.38 8.93 23.40
CA ILE A 356 -8.27 7.97 24.07
C ILE A 356 -7.52 6.64 24.23
N ARG A 357 -7.37 6.17 25.47
CA ARG A 357 -6.77 4.86 25.71
C ARG A 357 -7.76 3.74 25.45
N CYS A 358 -7.31 2.72 24.74
CA CYS A 358 -8.07 1.54 24.38
C CYS A 358 -7.31 0.27 24.73
N ARG A 359 -8.05 -0.83 24.90
CA ARG A 359 -7.53 -2.18 25.11
C ARG A 359 -8.07 -3.13 24.07
N VAL A 360 -7.22 -4.03 23.59
CA VAL A 360 -7.59 -5.13 22.70
C VAL A 360 -8.28 -6.23 23.49
N TYR A 361 -9.51 -6.60 23.09
CA TYR A 361 -10.25 -7.69 23.73
C TYR A 361 -10.40 -8.94 22.84
N GLU A 362 -10.29 -8.76 21.52
CA GLU A 362 -10.39 -9.81 20.51
C GLU A 362 -9.34 -9.57 19.42
N VAL A 363 -8.58 -10.60 19.07
CA VAL A 363 -7.52 -10.54 18.05
C VAL A 363 -7.87 -11.52 16.95
N ASP A 364 -8.00 -11.02 15.73
CA ASP A 364 -8.13 -11.82 14.51
C ASP A 364 -6.77 -11.85 13.77
N CYS A 365 -6.71 -12.49 12.62
CA CYS A 365 -5.48 -12.68 11.86
C CYS A 365 -4.86 -11.36 11.38
N LEU A 366 -5.67 -10.44 10.84
CA LEU A 366 -5.23 -9.19 10.21
C LEU A 366 -5.83 -7.93 10.86
N THR A 367 -6.81 -8.09 11.73
CA THR A 367 -7.50 -7.01 12.46
C THR A 367 -7.71 -7.40 13.91
N SER A 368 -8.06 -6.44 14.77
CA SER A 368 -8.41 -6.69 16.16
C SER A 368 -9.57 -5.79 16.58
N LYS A 369 -10.39 -6.25 17.53
CA LYS A 369 -11.40 -5.40 18.16
C LYS A 369 -10.87 -4.82 19.47
N ILE A 370 -11.13 -3.54 19.65
CA ILE A 370 -10.69 -2.78 20.82
C ILE A 370 -11.86 -2.11 21.53
N GLU A 371 -11.68 -1.82 22.80
CA GLU A 371 -12.63 -1.07 23.62
C GLU A 371 -11.93 0.08 24.35
N THR A 372 -12.64 1.17 24.61
CA THR A 372 -12.09 2.29 25.38
C THR A 372 -11.95 1.89 26.84
N LEU A 373 -10.83 2.25 27.48
CA LEU A 373 -10.62 1.96 28.90
C LEU A 373 -11.65 2.68 29.79
N ASP A 374 -12.00 3.90 29.40
CA ASP A 374 -13.15 4.62 29.94
C ASP A 374 -14.31 4.49 28.94
N PRO A 375 -15.43 3.83 29.30
CA PRO A 375 -16.60 3.69 28.44
C PRO A 375 -17.19 5.03 27.98
N MET A 376 -17.04 6.11 28.76
CA MET A 376 -17.54 7.44 28.39
C MET A 376 -16.83 8.01 27.16
N ASN A 377 -15.57 7.63 26.94
CA ASN A 377 -14.80 8.09 25.78
C ASN A 377 -15.35 7.53 24.45
N LYS A 378 -16.06 6.40 24.46
CA LYS A 378 -16.68 5.85 23.25
C LYS A 378 -17.74 6.79 22.65
N VAL A 379 -18.34 7.66 23.47
CA VAL A 379 -19.27 8.70 23.01
C VAL A 379 -18.56 9.75 22.16
N GLY A 380 -17.30 10.05 22.46
CA GLY A 380 -16.47 10.98 21.70
C GLY A 380 -15.97 10.45 20.35
N ILE A 381 -16.09 9.15 20.08
CA ILE A 381 -15.65 8.53 18.83
C ILE A 381 -16.87 8.32 17.94
N ALA A 382 -17.15 9.23 16.99
CA ALA A 382 -18.33 9.10 16.12
C ALA A 382 -18.33 7.79 15.30
N LYS A 383 -19.52 7.23 14.99
CA LYS A 383 -19.63 6.09 14.07
C LYS A 383 -19.10 6.46 12.68
N GLY A 384 -18.39 5.55 12.04
CA GLY A 384 -17.73 5.78 10.76
C GLY A 384 -16.49 6.66 10.83
N SER A 385 -16.07 7.10 12.03
CA SER A 385 -14.83 7.85 12.19
C SER A 385 -13.60 6.94 12.17
N THR A 386 -12.46 7.53 11.85
CA THR A 386 -11.16 6.87 11.74
C THR A 386 -10.15 7.58 12.62
N TRP A 387 -9.24 6.83 13.25
CA TRP A 387 -8.22 7.34 14.17
C TRP A 387 -6.88 6.66 13.93
N GLU A 388 -5.80 7.32 14.32
CA GLU A 388 -4.47 6.72 14.44
C GLU A 388 -4.36 6.03 15.80
N ALA A 389 -3.76 4.85 15.84
CA ALA A 389 -3.53 4.07 17.04
C ALA A 389 -2.02 3.90 17.25
N THR A 390 -1.52 4.43 18.37
CA THR A 390 -0.14 4.25 18.82
C THR A 390 -0.11 3.24 19.94
N LEU A 391 0.74 2.23 19.83
CA LEU A 391 0.91 1.22 20.88
C LEU A 391 1.46 1.87 22.15
N LEU A 392 0.84 1.56 23.29
CA LEU A 392 1.30 1.97 24.62
C LEU A 392 1.95 0.81 25.37
N THR A 393 1.31 -0.36 25.33
CA THR A 393 1.76 -1.55 26.04
C THR A 393 1.48 -2.78 25.20
N SER A 394 2.50 -3.62 24.99
CA SER A 394 2.33 -4.92 24.34
C SER A 394 2.52 -6.07 25.31
N PHE A 395 1.57 -7.00 25.27
CA PHE A 395 1.54 -8.31 25.94
C PHE A 395 2.00 -9.44 25.03
N SER A 396 2.65 -9.11 23.91
CA SER A 396 3.32 -10.10 23.06
C SER A 396 4.27 -10.96 23.87
N ARG A 397 4.10 -12.27 23.76
CA ARG A 397 5.04 -13.25 24.32
C ARG A 397 6.25 -13.48 23.40
N ARG A 398 6.20 -12.91 22.19
CA ARG A 398 7.23 -13.06 21.14
C ARG A 398 8.08 -11.81 21.07
N LYS A 399 8.70 -11.46 22.19
CA LYS A 399 9.68 -10.40 22.23
C LYS A 399 11.07 -10.99 22.06
N ILE A 400 11.87 -10.35 21.23
CA ILE A 400 13.28 -10.67 21.06
C ILE A 400 13.98 -10.19 22.32
N GLN A 401 14.48 -11.14 23.10
CA GLN A 401 15.19 -10.86 24.34
C GLN A 401 16.62 -10.44 24.03
N ILE A 402 16.98 -9.22 24.46
CA ILE A 402 18.34 -8.70 24.35
C ILE A 402 18.88 -8.36 25.74
N CYS A 403 20.01 -8.97 26.08
CA CYS A 403 20.69 -8.73 27.35
C CYS A 403 21.58 -7.49 27.29
N LEU A 404 21.43 -6.60 28.26
CA LEU A 404 22.26 -5.41 28.44
C LEU A 404 23.36 -5.72 29.47
N ASP A 405 24.60 -5.87 28.99
CA ASP A 405 25.83 -5.92 29.79
C ASP A 405 26.42 -4.49 29.88
N LEU A 406 25.61 -3.58 30.43
CA LEU A 406 25.87 -2.15 30.55
C LEU A 406 25.66 -1.68 32.00
N GLU A 407 26.04 -0.43 32.29
CA GLU A 407 25.79 0.21 33.59
C GLU A 407 24.26 0.36 33.85
N LYS A 408 23.82 0.08 35.09
CA LYS A 408 22.40 0.08 35.48
C LYS A 408 21.64 1.37 35.14
N SER A 409 22.30 2.51 35.22
CA SER A 409 21.72 3.84 34.92
C SER A 409 21.25 3.94 33.47
N VAL A 410 22.01 3.38 32.52
CA VAL A 410 21.66 3.37 31.08
C VAL A 410 20.56 2.34 30.79
N CYS A 411 20.59 1.20 31.47
CA CYS A 411 19.61 0.13 31.26
C CYS A 411 18.19 0.53 31.64
N GLY A 412 18.01 1.32 32.71
CA GLY A 412 16.69 1.75 33.18
C GLY A 412 15.88 2.45 32.08
N ALA A 413 16.47 3.47 31.46
CA ALA A 413 15.82 4.25 30.39
C ALA A 413 15.52 3.40 29.15
N LEU A 414 16.45 2.49 28.76
CA LEU A 414 16.24 1.61 27.62
C LEU A 414 15.12 0.58 27.88
N ILE A 415 15.08 -0.01 29.08
CA ILE A 415 14.04 -0.99 29.45
C ILE A 415 12.66 -0.32 29.49
N GLU A 416 12.58 0.89 30.02
CA GLU A 416 11.34 1.68 30.01
C GLU A 416 10.87 1.96 28.57
N ALA A 417 11.77 2.43 27.70
CA ALA A 417 11.45 2.65 26.29
C ALA A 417 11.02 1.35 25.57
N ALA A 418 11.67 0.21 25.86
CA ALA A 418 11.34 -1.07 25.25
C ALA A 418 9.95 -1.60 25.67
N SER A 419 9.44 -1.21 26.84
CA SER A 419 8.12 -1.63 27.32
C SER A 419 6.97 -1.19 26.41
N ALA A 420 7.16 -0.08 25.69
CA ALA A 420 6.22 0.47 24.70
C ALA A 420 6.39 -0.14 23.29
N THR A 421 7.15 -1.22 23.14
CA THR A 421 7.35 -1.92 21.85
C THR A 421 6.71 -3.30 21.85
N SER A 422 6.29 -3.76 20.66
CA SER A 422 5.73 -5.10 20.45
C SER A 422 6.78 -6.20 20.38
N TYR A 423 8.04 -5.83 20.08
CA TYR A 423 9.03 -6.77 19.56
C TYR A 423 10.28 -6.89 20.44
N LEU A 424 10.56 -5.92 21.32
CA LEU A 424 11.80 -5.87 22.11
C LEU A 424 11.53 -6.15 23.59
N GLU A 425 12.30 -7.06 24.17
CA GLU A 425 12.39 -7.21 25.63
C GLU A 425 13.86 -7.05 26.05
N LEU A 426 14.11 -6.06 26.91
CA LEU A 426 15.45 -5.79 27.42
C LEU A 426 15.58 -6.30 28.84
N CYS A 427 16.66 -7.03 29.12
CA CYS A 427 16.98 -7.50 30.45
C CYS A 427 18.41 -7.09 30.83
N HIS A 428 18.63 -6.78 32.11
CA HIS A 428 19.98 -6.52 32.62
C HIS A 428 20.68 -7.84 32.96
N LYS A 429 21.99 -7.94 32.72
CA LYS A 429 22.79 -9.17 32.98
C LYS A 429 22.68 -9.72 34.40
N SER A 430 22.48 -8.89 35.42
CA SER A 430 22.28 -9.40 36.80
C SER A 430 20.93 -10.13 36.99
N SER A 431 19.98 -9.94 36.09
CA SER A 431 18.66 -10.58 36.13
C SER A 431 18.63 -11.90 35.37
N THR A 432 19.63 -12.17 34.53
CA THR A 432 19.68 -13.38 33.69
C THR A 432 20.05 -14.65 34.46
N ASP A 433 20.66 -14.54 35.64
CA ASP A 433 20.93 -15.68 36.54
C ASP A 433 19.65 -16.41 37.01
N ARG A 434 18.47 -15.78 36.84
CA ARG A 434 17.16 -16.37 37.18
C ARG A 434 16.36 -16.86 35.96
N ILE A 435 16.84 -16.61 34.75
CA ILE A 435 16.09 -16.83 33.50
C ILE A 435 16.58 -18.13 32.84
N LYS A 436 15.67 -19.09 32.62
CA LYS A 436 15.96 -20.38 31.97
C LYS A 436 15.94 -20.32 30.43
N THR A 437 15.61 -19.18 29.82
CA THR A 437 15.56 -19.03 28.36
C THR A 437 16.92 -18.64 27.78
N PRO A 438 17.33 -19.22 26.64
CA PRO A 438 18.56 -18.84 25.97
C PRO A 438 18.45 -17.40 25.43
N LEU A 439 19.43 -16.56 25.73
CA LEU A 439 19.52 -15.19 25.24
C LEU A 439 20.00 -15.19 23.79
N SER A 440 19.32 -14.45 22.92
CA SER A 440 19.72 -14.35 21.51
C SER A 440 20.79 -13.28 21.25
N TYR A 441 20.75 -12.18 22.00
CA TYR A 441 21.65 -11.04 21.78
C TYR A 441 22.19 -10.47 23.10
N VAL A 442 23.40 -9.91 23.05
CA VAL A 442 23.99 -9.16 24.16
C VAL A 442 24.60 -7.84 23.69
N VAL A 443 24.36 -6.78 24.45
CA VAL A 443 24.97 -5.46 24.24
C VAL A 443 26.12 -5.27 25.20
N LYS A 444 27.30 -4.97 24.69
CA LYS A 444 28.51 -4.67 25.47
C LYS A 444 29.02 -3.27 25.18
N LYS A 445 29.50 -2.58 26.22
CA LYS A 445 30.17 -1.29 26.08
C LYS A 445 31.65 -1.50 25.78
N THR A 446 32.16 -0.83 24.76
CA THR A 446 33.59 -0.68 24.45
C THR A 446 33.99 0.80 24.61
N PRO A 447 35.29 1.16 24.57
CA PRO A 447 35.69 2.57 24.72
C PRO A 447 35.09 3.54 23.70
N LYS A 448 34.67 3.07 22.53
CA LYS A 448 34.15 3.91 21.43
C LYS A 448 32.71 3.58 21.00
N TYR A 449 32.22 2.37 21.28
CA TYR A 449 30.97 1.87 20.72
C TYR A 449 30.19 1.03 21.74
N TYR A 450 28.87 1.00 21.57
CA TYR A 450 28.05 -0.13 21.99
C TYR A 450 28.10 -1.21 20.91
N GLU A 451 28.55 -2.40 21.28
CA GLU A 451 28.63 -3.55 20.38
C GLU A 451 27.47 -4.50 20.68
N ILE A 452 26.60 -4.70 19.70
CA ILE A 452 25.49 -5.66 19.76
C ILE A 452 26.00 -6.97 19.17
N ARG A 453 25.99 -8.05 19.95
CA ARG A 453 26.51 -9.36 19.55
C ARG A 453 25.41 -10.40 19.49
N ASP A 454 25.45 -11.23 18.44
CA ASP A 454 24.59 -12.40 18.30
C ASP A 454 25.19 -13.58 19.07
N LEU A 455 24.42 -14.15 20.00
CA LEU A 455 24.81 -15.30 20.80
C LEU A 455 24.33 -16.64 20.19
N THR A 456 23.47 -16.57 19.18
CA THR A 456 22.95 -17.74 18.45
C THR A 456 23.88 -18.16 17.31
N ALA A 457 24.68 -17.23 16.79
CA ALA A 457 25.63 -17.51 15.72
C ALA A 457 26.74 -18.48 16.17
N LYS A 458 27.20 -19.33 15.23
CA LYS A 458 28.30 -20.31 15.46
C LYS A 458 29.57 -19.63 15.96
N HIS A 459 29.84 -18.41 15.49
CA HIS A 459 30.86 -17.53 16.02
C HIS A 459 30.19 -16.29 16.59
N THR A 460 30.54 -15.88 17.80
CA THR A 460 29.97 -14.68 18.41
C THR A 460 30.37 -13.45 17.58
N TYR A 461 29.44 -12.97 16.78
CA TYR A 461 29.66 -11.90 15.81
C TYR A 461 28.98 -10.61 16.23
N ALA A 462 29.61 -9.47 15.90
CA ALA A 462 29.05 -8.15 16.16
C ALA A 462 28.06 -7.77 15.06
N VAL A 463 26.78 -7.75 15.39
CA VAL A 463 25.69 -7.36 14.49
C VAL A 463 25.77 -5.87 14.13
N ALA A 464 26.03 -5.03 15.13
CA ALA A 464 26.13 -3.58 14.95
C ALA A 464 27.12 -2.96 15.94
N LYS A 465 27.73 -1.84 15.53
CA LYS A 465 28.64 -1.04 16.35
C LYS A 465 28.15 0.40 16.42
N VAL A 466 27.29 0.68 17.40
CA VAL A 466 26.67 1.99 17.56
C VAL A 466 27.64 2.92 18.29
N PRO A 467 28.00 4.10 17.74
CA PRO A 467 28.85 5.07 18.42
C PRO A 467 28.28 5.48 19.78
N TYR A 468 29.15 5.56 20.78
CA TYR A 468 28.77 6.04 22.11
C TYR A 468 28.58 7.57 22.09
N ASP A 469 27.44 8.06 22.59
CA ASP A 469 27.24 9.50 22.86
C ASP A 469 27.69 9.85 24.30
N PRO A 470 28.77 10.65 24.47
CA PRO A 470 29.23 11.11 25.78
C PRO A 470 28.18 11.92 26.56
N LYS A 471 27.18 12.50 25.88
CA LYS A 471 26.08 13.24 26.51
C LYS A 471 25.00 12.32 27.11
N GLY A 472 25.16 11.00 26.99
CA GLY A 472 24.26 10.02 27.59
C GLY A 472 22.96 9.77 26.82
N ASN A 473 22.84 10.24 25.58
CA ASN A 473 21.69 9.93 24.74
C ASN A 473 21.80 8.51 24.17
N SER A 474 20.94 7.60 24.65
CA SER A 474 20.90 6.21 24.20
C SER A 474 19.94 5.96 23.03
N ARG A 475 19.39 7.02 22.40
CA ARG A 475 18.41 6.88 21.31
C ARG A 475 18.92 6.06 20.13
N ALA A 476 20.11 6.37 19.61
CA ALA A 476 20.67 5.61 18.49
C ALA A 476 20.91 4.13 18.83
N LEU A 477 21.20 3.81 20.10
CA LEU A 477 21.30 2.43 20.56
C LEU A 477 19.91 1.79 20.62
N PHE A 478 18.92 2.48 21.18
CA PHE A 478 17.54 2.01 21.21
C PHE A 478 17.00 1.73 19.81
N ASP A 479 17.18 2.67 18.88
CA ASP A 479 16.75 2.55 17.48
C ASP A 479 17.37 1.30 16.83
N ALA A 480 18.65 1.03 17.07
CA ALA A 480 19.31 -0.19 16.57
C ALA A 480 18.77 -1.48 17.21
N LEU A 481 18.45 -1.47 18.51
CA LEU A 481 17.86 -2.62 19.22
C LEU A 481 16.42 -2.88 18.76
N ASP A 482 15.61 -1.83 18.60
CA ASP A 482 14.26 -1.91 18.06
C ASP A 482 14.29 -2.46 16.63
N HIS A 483 15.17 -1.93 15.77
CA HIS A 483 15.36 -2.41 14.40
C HIS A 483 15.68 -3.91 14.34
N ILE A 484 16.68 -4.37 15.10
CA ILE A 484 17.06 -5.79 15.17
C ILE A 484 15.88 -6.65 15.65
N SER A 485 15.16 -6.18 16.66
CA SER A 485 14.02 -6.93 17.21
C SER A 485 12.85 -7.03 16.23
N ARG A 486 12.52 -5.94 15.52
CA ARG A 486 11.53 -5.91 14.43
C ARG A 486 11.93 -6.85 13.31
N PHE A 487 13.20 -6.78 12.88
CA PHE A 487 13.71 -7.66 11.82
C PHE A 487 13.53 -9.12 12.20
N LYS A 488 13.97 -9.52 13.39
CA LYS A 488 13.91 -10.91 13.87
C LYS A 488 12.47 -11.37 14.12
N PHE A 489 11.60 -10.49 14.60
CA PHE A 489 10.18 -10.78 14.73
C PHE A 489 9.55 -11.11 13.37
N PHE A 490 9.72 -10.25 12.37
CA PHE A 490 9.16 -10.47 11.04
C PHE A 490 9.87 -11.58 10.26
N GLU A 491 11.14 -11.87 10.54
CA GLU A 491 11.85 -13.03 10.00
C GLU A 491 11.21 -14.33 10.51
N GLY A 492 10.96 -14.42 11.83
CA GLY A 492 10.39 -15.59 12.48
C GLY A 492 8.87 -15.73 12.39
N ILE A 493 8.14 -14.69 11.96
CA ILE A 493 6.67 -14.75 11.95
C ILE A 493 6.15 -15.82 10.98
N GLY A 494 5.24 -16.68 11.41
CA GLY A 494 4.57 -17.63 10.53
C GLY A 494 3.27 -18.12 11.12
N ASN A 495 2.30 -18.42 10.26
CA ASN A 495 1.03 -19.00 10.70
C ASN A 495 1.07 -20.52 10.64
N ARG A 496 1.24 -21.17 11.79
CA ARG A 496 1.21 -22.63 11.92
C ARG A 496 -0.19 -23.22 12.07
N LEU A 497 -1.18 -22.35 12.32
CA LEU A 497 -2.59 -22.71 12.39
C LEU A 497 -3.31 -22.35 11.09
N SER A 498 -2.56 -22.21 9.98
CA SER A 498 -3.14 -21.98 8.66
C SER A 498 -4.20 -23.04 8.37
N SER A 499 -5.38 -22.60 8.01
CA SER A 499 -6.48 -23.49 7.66
C SER A 499 -6.08 -24.43 6.53
N SER A 500 -6.49 -25.69 6.64
CA SER A 500 -6.30 -26.67 5.57
C SER A 500 -7.00 -26.27 4.27
N VAL A 501 -7.99 -25.37 4.34
CA VAL A 501 -8.68 -24.80 3.18
C VAL A 501 -7.75 -23.85 2.43
N LEU A 502 -7.16 -22.85 3.11
CA LEU A 502 -6.18 -21.95 2.51
C LEU A 502 -4.99 -22.71 1.93
N GLU A 503 -4.44 -23.67 2.66
CA GLU A 503 -3.26 -24.42 2.21
C GLU A 503 -3.50 -25.26 0.94
N LYS A 504 -4.75 -25.65 0.67
CA LYS A 504 -5.15 -26.33 -0.58
C LYS A 504 -5.59 -25.36 -1.68
N SER A 505 -5.69 -24.07 -1.38
CA SER A 505 -6.22 -23.05 -2.28
C SER A 505 -5.18 -22.54 -3.29
N PHE A 506 -3.91 -22.88 -3.13
CA PHE A 506 -2.83 -22.47 -4.04
C PHE A 506 -1.73 -23.53 -4.16
N SER A 507 -0.90 -23.40 -5.18
CA SER A 507 0.36 -24.14 -5.32
C SER A 507 1.52 -23.19 -5.61
N ILE A 508 2.71 -23.50 -5.09
CA ILE A 508 3.92 -22.71 -5.36
C ILE A 508 5.02 -23.63 -5.87
N GLN A 509 5.71 -23.21 -6.92
CA GLN A 509 6.82 -23.91 -7.54
C GLN A 509 7.99 -22.95 -7.75
N ALA A 510 9.21 -23.42 -7.57
CA ALA A 510 10.42 -22.67 -7.87
C ALA A 510 11.09 -23.25 -9.12
N SER A 511 11.74 -22.40 -9.92
CA SER A 511 12.47 -22.82 -11.13
C SER A 511 13.69 -23.68 -10.82
N GLU A 512 14.31 -23.44 -9.66
CA GLU A 512 15.47 -24.19 -9.17
C GLU A 512 15.05 -25.14 -8.05
N ARG A 513 15.89 -26.15 -7.79
CA ARG A 513 15.71 -27.04 -6.63
C ARG A 513 16.59 -26.55 -5.48
N PRO A 514 16.09 -26.51 -4.24
CA PRO A 514 16.92 -26.22 -3.09
C PRO A 514 17.95 -27.35 -2.90
N SER A 515 19.09 -27.00 -2.31
CA SER A 515 20.10 -27.94 -1.85
C SER A 515 19.57 -28.79 -0.68
N ALA A 516 20.33 -29.81 -0.27
CA ALA A 516 19.95 -30.71 0.83
C ALA A 516 19.72 -29.98 2.18
N ASP A 517 20.29 -28.78 2.31
CA ASP A 517 20.16 -27.89 3.46
C ASP A 517 18.92 -26.96 3.36
N GLY A 518 18.08 -27.14 2.32
CA GLY A 518 16.89 -26.33 2.07
C GLY A 518 17.15 -24.98 1.40
N CYS A 519 18.41 -24.66 1.09
CA CYS A 519 18.81 -23.36 0.54
C CYS A 519 18.91 -23.37 -0.99
N PHE A 520 18.45 -22.29 -1.62
CA PHE A 520 18.63 -22.04 -3.06
C PHE A 520 20.01 -21.43 -3.28
N ARG A 521 20.85 -22.09 -4.08
CA ARG A 521 22.19 -21.61 -4.44
C ARG A 521 22.15 -20.98 -5.82
N ILE A 522 22.23 -19.66 -5.87
CA ILE A 522 22.02 -18.87 -7.10
C ILE A 522 23.33 -18.15 -7.44
N LYS A 523 23.75 -18.16 -8.71
CA LYS A 523 24.91 -17.39 -9.15
C LYS A 523 24.62 -15.89 -9.18
N HIS A 524 25.65 -15.07 -9.02
CA HIS A 524 25.57 -13.64 -9.26
C HIS A 524 24.97 -13.36 -10.65
N GLY A 525 23.88 -12.58 -10.69
CA GLY A 525 23.15 -12.24 -11.92
C GLY A 525 22.19 -13.31 -12.42
N GLN A 526 22.09 -14.47 -11.76
CA GLN A 526 21.10 -15.51 -12.10
C GLN A 526 19.73 -15.17 -11.52
N THR A 527 18.68 -15.51 -12.25
CA THR A 527 17.29 -15.33 -11.84
C THR A 527 16.71 -16.62 -11.25
N LEU A 528 16.14 -16.53 -10.05
CA LEU A 528 15.25 -17.54 -9.46
C LEU A 528 13.80 -17.13 -9.73
N SER A 529 13.01 -17.96 -10.41
CA SER A 529 11.58 -17.72 -10.55
C SER A 529 10.80 -18.50 -9.51
N ILE A 530 9.86 -17.84 -8.83
CA ILE A 530 8.85 -18.49 -7.99
C ILE A 530 7.48 -18.27 -8.61
N THR A 531 6.79 -19.36 -8.93
CA THR A 531 5.48 -19.35 -9.57
C THR A 531 4.42 -19.75 -8.57
N MET A 532 3.43 -18.89 -8.35
CA MET A 532 2.26 -19.16 -7.53
C MET A 532 1.03 -19.33 -8.42
N THR A 533 0.25 -20.39 -8.21
CA THR A 533 -1.03 -20.63 -8.89
C THR A 533 -2.14 -20.67 -7.86
N ASN A 534 -3.17 -19.84 -8.03
CA ASN A 534 -4.41 -19.91 -7.28
C ASN A 534 -5.32 -21.01 -7.85
N LEU A 535 -5.65 -21.97 -7.00
CA LEU A 535 -6.45 -23.15 -7.31
C LEU A 535 -7.91 -22.99 -6.83
N SER A 536 -8.21 -21.92 -6.10
CA SER A 536 -9.52 -21.65 -5.51
C SER A 536 -10.42 -20.81 -6.40
N ASN A 537 -11.68 -20.68 -6.00
CA ASN A 537 -12.67 -19.80 -6.63
C ASN A 537 -12.72 -18.39 -6.01
N ARG A 538 -11.78 -18.06 -5.11
CA ARG A 538 -11.67 -16.76 -4.47
C ARG A 538 -10.35 -16.10 -4.84
N THR A 539 -10.33 -14.78 -4.80
CA THR A 539 -9.11 -14.00 -4.95
C THR A 539 -8.18 -14.24 -3.78
N LEU A 540 -6.89 -14.41 -4.05
CA LEU A 540 -5.84 -14.45 -3.03
C LEU A 540 -4.96 -13.21 -3.16
N TYR A 541 -4.32 -12.82 -2.06
CA TYR A 541 -3.43 -11.67 -2.02
C TYR A 541 -2.04 -12.12 -1.60
N LEU A 542 -1.03 -11.70 -2.36
CA LEU A 542 0.36 -12.12 -2.22
C LEU A 542 1.25 -10.92 -1.92
N GLY A 543 1.84 -10.85 -0.74
CA GLY A 543 2.93 -9.93 -0.43
C GLY A 543 4.27 -10.64 -0.52
N VAL A 544 5.28 -9.96 -1.03
CA VAL A 544 6.62 -10.51 -1.23
C VAL A 544 7.62 -9.60 -0.55
N TYR A 545 8.28 -10.12 0.47
CA TYR A 545 9.23 -9.38 1.28
C TYR A 545 10.62 -9.97 1.17
N LEU A 546 11.62 -9.12 0.91
CA LEU A 546 13.03 -9.52 0.86
C LEU A 546 13.72 -9.05 2.15
N PHE A 547 14.24 -10.01 2.90
CA PHE A 547 15.09 -9.77 4.07
C PHE A 547 16.53 -9.91 3.62
N THR A 548 17.30 -8.83 3.68
CA THR A 548 18.66 -8.83 3.18
C THR A 548 19.69 -9.12 4.28
N GLU A 549 20.91 -9.45 3.86
CA GLU A 549 22.06 -9.56 4.77
C GLU A 549 22.33 -8.26 5.57
N PHE A 550 21.81 -7.10 5.16
CA PHE A 550 22.04 -5.81 5.84
C PHE A 550 20.93 -5.42 6.82
N TRP A 551 20.15 -6.38 7.30
CA TRP A 551 19.03 -6.17 8.23
C TRP A 551 17.93 -5.25 7.65
N GLU A 552 17.83 -5.22 6.32
CA GLU A 552 16.83 -4.46 5.57
C GLU A 552 15.66 -5.38 5.25
N ILE A 553 14.43 -4.86 5.31
CA ILE A 553 13.24 -5.56 4.84
C ILE A 553 12.59 -4.70 3.76
N ARG A 554 12.50 -5.26 2.55
CA ARG A 554 11.95 -4.60 1.37
C ARG A 554 10.62 -5.23 0.99
N ASN A 555 9.62 -4.43 0.64
CA ASN A 555 8.39 -4.92 0.00
C ASN A 555 8.56 -4.85 -1.52
N LEU A 556 8.83 -6.00 -2.13
CA LEU A 556 9.15 -6.07 -3.56
C LEU A 556 7.96 -5.72 -4.46
N MET A 557 6.73 -5.87 -3.98
CA MET A 557 5.52 -5.49 -4.74
C MET A 557 5.42 -3.97 -4.81
N SER A 558 5.56 -3.31 -3.67
CA SER A 558 5.52 -1.86 -3.59
C SER A 558 6.64 -1.20 -4.40
N GLU A 559 7.84 -1.78 -4.37
CA GLU A 559 8.99 -1.31 -5.15
C GLU A 559 8.84 -1.54 -6.65
N SER A 560 8.07 -2.55 -7.07
CA SER A 560 7.73 -2.76 -8.49
C SER A 560 6.57 -1.90 -8.97
N GLY A 561 6.05 -0.99 -8.13
CA GLY A 561 4.91 -0.13 -8.46
C GLY A 561 3.53 -0.74 -8.23
N GLU A 562 3.45 -1.96 -7.70
CA GLU A 562 2.19 -2.54 -7.20
C GLU A 562 1.77 -1.89 -5.88
N ASP A 563 0.62 -2.30 -5.33
CA ASP A 563 0.26 -2.00 -3.93
C ASP A 563 1.16 -2.80 -2.95
N ALA A 564 0.81 -2.87 -1.66
CA ALA A 564 1.53 -3.64 -0.66
C ALA A 564 1.51 -5.16 -0.93
N TYR A 565 0.63 -5.60 -1.84
CA TYR A 565 0.46 -6.97 -2.30
C TYR A 565 0.07 -6.97 -3.78
N LEU A 566 0.22 -8.15 -4.39
CA LEU A 566 -0.34 -8.49 -5.68
C LEU A 566 -1.63 -9.29 -5.52
N THR A 567 -2.61 -9.04 -6.39
CA THR A 567 -3.88 -9.77 -6.40
C THR A 567 -3.80 -10.97 -7.37
N ILE A 568 -4.02 -12.18 -6.86
CA ILE A 568 -3.95 -13.42 -7.63
C ILE A 568 -5.36 -13.92 -7.96
N LYS A 569 -5.69 -13.90 -9.26
CA LYS A 569 -7.02 -14.24 -9.79
C LYS A 569 -7.47 -15.67 -9.42
N PRO A 570 -8.77 -15.90 -9.18
CA PRO A 570 -9.32 -17.24 -8.99
C PRO A 570 -9.13 -18.17 -10.20
N LYS A 571 -9.21 -19.48 -9.97
CA LYS A 571 -9.23 -20.52 -10.99
C LYS A 571 -10.47 -20.38 -11.89
N GLY A 572 -10.27 -20.46 -13.21
CA GLY A 572 -11.35 -20.46 -14.21
C GLY A 572 -11.69 -19.09 -14.80
N HIS A 573 -10.96 -18.03 -14.44
CA HIS A 573 -11.01 -16.77 -15.19
C HIS A 573 -10.36 -16.91 -16.59
N LYS A 574 -10.72 -16.01 -17.52
CA LYS A 574 -10.20 -15.99 -18.91
C LYS A 574 -8.66 -15.95 -18.99
N GLU A 575 -8.01 -15.43 -17.95
CA GLU A 575 -6.55 -15.45 -17.77
C GLU A 575 -6.17 -16.44 -16.66
N PRO A 576 -5.00 -17.09 -16.74
CA PRO A 576 -4.56 -18.02 -15.72
C PRO A 576 -4.36 -17.32 -14.37
N GLY A 577 -4.89 -17.89 -13.29
CA GLY A 577 -4.60 -17.49 -11.91
C GLY A 577 -3.16 -17.83 -11.46
N THR A 578 -2.21 -17.82 -12.40
CA THR A 578 -0.81 -18.15 -12.19
C THR A 578 0.03 -16.90 -12.35
N GLN A 579 0.83 -16.61 -11.33
CA GLN A 579 1.78 -15.51 -11.33
C GLN A 579 3.19 -16.05 -11.19
N GLU A 580 4.07 -15.65 -12.09
CA GLU A 580 5.51 -15.86 -11.97
C GLU A 580 6.19 -14.63 -11.36
N LEU A 581 7.12 -14.85 -10.44
CA LEU A 581 7.89 -13.84 -9.73
C LEU A 581 9.38 -14.10 -9.96
N PRO A 582 10.03 -13.38 -10.89
CA PRO A 582 11.46 -13.51 -11.15
C PRO A 582 12.29 -12.69 -10.14
N PHE A 583 13.25 -13.32 -9.49
CA PHE A 583 14.21 -12.70 -8.57
C PHE A 583 15.62 -12.78 -9.13
N THR A 584 16.13 -11.67 -9.67
CA THR A 584 17.53 -11.61 -10.11
C THR A 584 18.42 -11.31 -8.91
N MET A 585 19.24 -12.29 -8.53
CA MET A 585 20.05 -12.21 -7.32
C MET A 585 21.42 -11.63 -7.62
N THR A 586 21.86 -10.66 -6.81
CA THR A 586 23.16 -10.00 -6.97
C THR A 586 23.91 -10.00 -5.66
N VAL A 587 25.24 -10.15 -5.73
CA VAL A 587 26.13 -9.95 -4.58
C VAL A 587 26.43 -8.45 -4.49
N PRO A 588 26.08 -7.76 -3.38
CA PRO A 588 26.32 -6.33 -3.22
C PRO A 588 27.81 -5.99 -3.25
N ASN A 589 28.20 -4.88 -3.91
CA ASN A 589 29.60 -4.44 -3.99
C ASN A 589 30.27 -4.32 -2.60
N MET A 590 29.53 -3.86 -1.58
CA MET A 590 30.03 -3.74 -0.21
C MET A 590 30.35 -5.08 0.46
N ALA A 591 29.73 -6.17 0.00
CA ALA A 591 30.00 -7.52 0.48
C ALA A 591 31.35 -8.03 -0.09
N SER A 592 31.60 -7.74 -1.38
CA SER A 592 32.88 -8.02 -2.04
C SER A 592 34.07 -7.33 -1.37
N ASP A 593 33.90 -6.08 -0.90
CA ASP A 593 34.94 -5.31 -0.19
C ASP A 593 35.21 -5.83 1.24
N GLN A 594 34.26 -6.54 1.85
CA GLN A 594 34.43 -7.17 3.18
C GLN A 594 34.98 -8.60 3.11
N GLY A 595 35.34 -9.08 1.91
CA GLY A 595 35.90 -10.42 1.70
C GLY A 595 34.86 -11.55 1.81
N SER A 596 33.56 -11.25 1.74
CA SER A 596 32.53 -12.29 1.65
C SER A 596 32.41 -12.80 0.21
N SER A 597 32.34 -14.13 0.05
CA SER A 597 32.22 -14.78 -1.27
C SER A 597 30.77 -14.86 -1.78
N GLY A 598 29.83 -14.16 -1.14
CA GLY A 598 28.40 -14.24 -1.43
C GLY A 598 27.52 -13.43 -0.47
N ALA A 599 26.21 -13.50 -0.70
CA ALA A 599 25.14 -12.86 0.07
C ALA A 599 24.07 -13.88 0.47
N GLU A 600 23.45 -13.71 1.64
CA GLU A 600 22.34 -14.56 2.12
C GLU A 600 21.09 -13.70 2.35
N ASP A 601 20.03 -14.01 1.61
CA ASP A 601 18.76 -13.31 1.65
C ASP A 601 17.60 -14.29 1.94
N ILE A 602 16.49 -13.77 2.49
CA ILE A 602 15.26 -14.54 2.65
C ILE A 602 14.15 -13.86 1.87
N VAL A 603 13.58 -14.57 0.90
CA VAL A 603 12.33 -14.18 0.25
C VAL A 603 11.17 -14.78 1.04
N LYS A 604 10.33 -13.92 1.58
CA LYS A 604 9.18 -14.28 2.39
C LYS A 604 7.88 -13.90 1.68
N LEU A 605 7.06 -14.90 1.41
CA LEU A 605 5.74 -14.75 0.82
C LEU A 605 4.69 -14.72 1.92
N PHE A 606 3.81 -13.71 1.91
CA PHE A 606 2.60 -13.65 2.71
C PHE A 606 1.41 -13.88 1.80
N ILE A 607 0.59 -14.87 2.13
CA ILE A 607 -0.58 -15.25 1.33
C ILE A 607 -1.81 -15.13 2.21
N THR A 608 -2.77 -14.33 1.80
CA THR A 608 -3.98 -14.03 2.59
C THR A 608 -5.24 -14.16 1.74
N SER A 609 -6.38 -14.38 2.41
CA SER A 609 -7.70 -14.38 1.77
C SER A 609 -8.32 -12.98 1.64
N ARG A 610 -7.68 -11.95 2.20
CA ARG A 610 -8.13 -10.55 2.17
C ARG A 610 -6.97 -9.57 1.97
N PRO A 611 -7.24 -8.36 1.45
CA PRO A 611 -6.27 -7.26 1.41
C PRO A 611 -5.59 -7.03 2.76
N PHE A 612 -4.28 -6.78 2.75
CA PHE A 612 -3.50 -6.51 3.97
C PHE A 612 -2.44 -5.46 3.72
N VAL A 613 -1.98 -4.79 4.77
CA VAL A 613 -0.78 -3.95 4.73
C VAL A 613 -0.02 -4.19 6.04
N PHE A 614 1.32 -4.16 5.97
CA PHE A 614 2.19 -4.20 7.13
C PHE A 614 3.03 -2.91 7.21
N PRO A 615 2.44 -1.78 7.66
CA PRO A 615 3.12 -0.47 7.61
C PRO A 615 4.49 -0.45 8.33
N GLY A 616 4.63 -1.22 9.41
CA GLY A 616 5.86 -1.29 10.19
C GLY A 616 6.85 -2.40 9.80
N MET A 617 6.60 -3.17 8.74
CA MET A 617 7.45 -4.30 8.36
C MET A 617 8.61 -3.90 7.44
N VAL A 618 8.45 -2.87 6.61
CA VAL A 618 9.54 -2.37 5.77
C VAL A 618 10.57 -1.68 6.66
N LEU A 619 11.82 -2.11 6.57
CA LEU A 619 12.93 -1.60 7.37
C LEU A 619 14.06 -1.16 6.44
N PRO A 620 14.67 0.03 6.66
CA PRO A 620 15.86 0.41 5.94
C PRO A 620 17.05 -0.49 6.34
N LYS A 621 18.22 -0.27 5.73
CA LYS A 621 19.45 -0.91 6.21
C LYS A 621 19.74 -0.46 7.64
N LEU A 622 20.17 -1.40 8.48
CA LEU A 622 20.53 -1.09 9.87
C LEU A 622 21.72 -0.12 9.90
N GLN A 623 21.50 1.05 10.50
CA GLN A 623 22.58 2.04 10.64
C GLN A 623 23.69 1.49 11.54
N HIS A 624 24.94 1.62 11.09
CA HIS A 624 26.11 1.01 11.76
C HIS A 624 26.03 -0.52 11.90
N GLY A 625 25.11 -1.16 11.17
CA GLY A 625 24.99 -2.60 11.07
C GLY A 625 26.11 -3.19 10.21
N ARG A 626 26.35 -4.49 10.41
CA ARG A 626 27.21 -5.29 9.54
C ARG A 626 26.39 -6.38 8.86
N SER A 627 26.97 -7.00 7.82
CA SER A 627 26.32 -8.14 7.14
C SER A 627 26.02 -9.27 8.12
N ARG A 628 24.86 -9.90 7.96
CA ARG A 628 24.37 -11.03 8.75
C ARG A 628 25.23 -12.25 8.40
N GLU A 629 25.75 -12.94 9.42
CA GLU A 629 26.46 -14.20 9.19
C GLU A 629 25.47 -15.26 8.68
N ALA A 630 25.94 -16.14 7.79
CA ALA A 630 25.12 -17.20 7.20
C ALA A 630 24.46 -18.02 8.31
N THR A 631 23.14 -17.96 8.38
CA THR A 631 22.38 -18.69 9.40
C THR A 631 22.42 -20.19 9.13
N ASP A 632 22.53 -21.01 10.17
CA ASP A 632 22.30 -22.44 10.02
C ASP A 632 20.83 -22.64 9.62
N PRO A 633 20.51 -23.39 8.55
CA PRO A 633 19.13 -23.65 8.15
C PRO A 633 18.26 -24.23 9.28
N LEU A 634 18.88 -24.95 10.23
CA LEU A 634 18.22 -25.43 11.44
C LEU A 634 17.81 -24.29 12.39
N ASP A 635 18.58 -23.20 12.49
CA ASP A 635 18.22 -22.04 13.31
C ASP A 635 17.04 -21.26 12.71
N CYS A 636 16.95 -21.17 11.38
CA CYS A 636 15.77 -20.62 10.69
C CYS A 636 14.52 -21.48 10.96
N LEU A 637 14.67 -22.81 11.00
CA LEU A 637 13.59 -23.75 11.33
C LEU A 637 13.19 -23.69 12.82
N LEU A 638 14.16 -23.54 13.72
CA LEU A 638 13.99 -23.46 15.18
C LEU A 638 13.44 -22.10 15.65
N GLN A 639 13.79 -20.99 15.00
CA GLN A 639 13.12 -19.70 15.24
C GLN A 639 11.66 -19.75 14.81
N GLY A 640 11.35 -20.49 13.73
CA GLY A 640 9.97 -20.85 13.41
C GLY A 640 9.29 -21.66 14.52
N LEU A 641 10.02 -22.52 15.24
CA LEU A 641 9.53 -23.36 16.34
C LEU A 641 9.14 -22.61 17.62
N ASN A 642 9.76 -21.46 17.90
CA ASN A 642 9.38 -20.61 19.04
C ASN A 642 8.26 -19.60 18.70
N GLY A 643 7.82 -19.56 17.44
CA GLY A 643 6.70 -18.76 16.96
C GLY A 643 5.36 -19.47 17.10
N ASP A 644 4.98 -19.96 18.29
CA ASP A 644 3.65 -20.52 18.55
C ASP A 644 2.60 -19.42 18.68
N LEU A 645 1.61 -19.44 17.79
CA LEU A 645 0.47 -18.51 17.81
C LEU A 645 -0.59 -19.25 18.62
N PRO A 646 -0.84 -18.91 19.90
CA PRO A 646 -2.04 -19.39 20.56
C PRO A 646 -3.23 -18.67 19.92
N GLY A 647 -3.78 -19.28 18.88
CA GLY A 647 -5.03 -18.86 18.26
C GLY A 647 -6.07 -19.94 18.48
N ASP A 648 -7.25 -19.54 18.93
CA ASP A 648 -8.46 -20.35 18.74
C ASP A 648 -8.71 -20.43 17.22
N ARG A 649 -9.37 -21.50 16.73
CA ARG A 649 -9.76 -21.56 15.32
C ARG A 649 -10.84 -20.50 15.10
N GLY A 650 -10.42 -19.29 14.74
CA GLY A 650 -11.32 -18.24 14.27
C GLY A 650 -12.15 -18.76 13.09
N GLU A 651 -13.36 -18.25 12.94
CA GLU A 651 -14.22 -18.55 11.79
C GLU A 651 -13.41 -18.44 10.47
N GLU A 652 -13.73 -19.27 9.47
CA GLU A 652 -13.09 -19.41 8.14
C GLU A 652 -12.90 -18.10 7.31
N LYS A 653 -13.19 -16.93 7.87
CA LYS A 653 -13.34 -15.65 7.17
C LYS A 653 -12.05 -14.85 7.00
N PHE A 654 -10.95 -15.16 7.69
CA PHE A 654 -9.73 -14.33 7.72
C PHE A 654 -8.43 -15.16 7.77
N GLU A 655 -8.13 -15.93 6.73
CA GLU A 655 -7.01 -16.87 6.70
C GLU A 655 -5.74 -16.22 6.11
N TRP A 656 -4.57 -16.56 6.67
CA TRP A 656 -3.27 -16.21 6.11
C TRP A 656 -2.22 -17.31 6.33
N THR A 657 -1.17 -17.34 5.52
CA THR A 657 -0.02 -18.23 5.66
C THR A 657 1.24 -17.58 5.09
N THR A 658 2.40 -18.18 5.37
CA THR A 658 3.70 -17.70 4.90
C THR A 658 4.54 -18.80 4.26
N ARG A 659 5.43 -18.42 3.34
CA ARG A 659 6.51 -19.28 2.82
C ARG A 659 7.82 -18.54 2.84
N ASN A 660 8.87 -19.20 3.32
CA ASN A 660 10.22 -18.64 3.39
C ASN A 660 11.14 -19.40 2.44
N TYR A 661 11.89 -18.66 1.63
CA TYR A 661 12.89 -19.20 0.71
C TYR A 661 14.24 -18.58 1.07
N LEU A 662 15.15 -19.41 1.59
CA LEU A 662 16.52 -19.00 1.92
C LEU A 662 17.37 -19.07 0.65
N ILE A 663 17.96 -17.95 0.24
CA ILE A 663 18.73 -17.81 -0.99
C ILE A 663 20.16 -17.42 -0.64
N ARG A 664 21.13 -18.20 -1.14
CA ARG A 664 22.57 -17.90 -1.08
C ARG A 664 23.08 -17.58 -2.47
N THR A 665 23.47 -16.33 -2.64
CA THR A 665 24.01 -15.81 -3.89
C THR A 665 25.53 -15.88 -3.84
N TYR A 666 26.17 -16.54 -4.80
CA TYR A 666 27.62 -16.66 -4.87
C TYR A 666 28.19 -16.07 -6.17
N LEU A 667 29.42 -15.59 -6.10
CA LEU A 667 30.13 -15.00 -7.25
C LEU A 667 30.46 -16.02 -8.35
#